data_AF-A0A947FZV9-F1
#
_entry.id   AF-A0A947FZV9-F1
#
_cell.length_a   1.000
_cell.length_b   1.000
_cell.length_c   1.000
_cell.angle_alpha   90.00
_cell.angle_beta   90.00
_cell.angle_gamma   90.00
#
_symmetry.space_group_name_H-M   'P 1'
#
loop_
_entity.id
_entity.type
_entity.pdbx_description
1 polymer ?
#
loop_
_entity_poly.entity_id
_entity_poly.type
_entity_poly.pdbx_seq_one_letter_code
_entity_poly.pdbx_strand_id
1 'polypeptide(L)'
;ENGFVPLSGTVGTNGLDNNTDVESADSYTDVNGLAHDGTAFNLPDTDNDVAANGSNAAPLGIDYDWRDNSDDSCDSSISNTTDTDGDGVTDICDLDDDYGGILDVNETSFCLATIQAIASVVQAESDTNSAVTDYALINDGLVTADQGVVMNSTSHHMVLDLGQVYEAGSIITLDIWGNSFSTRTVVNSETPTGVYLPAGGTNPVTTQVNIDGSDQYTYTLQNATQYIQIDMTVRAGGRTEWVEATITTSCLKDDTDNDGIVDSLDLDSDNDGIPDNVEAQTTAGYIAPNADDAATYLTNNGVNSAYLGGLTPVNTDGTDNPDYADTDTDNDGLSDAEENGFVPLSGTVGTNGLDNNTDVESADSYTDVNGLAHDGTVFNLPDTDNDVAANGSNAAPLGIDYDWRDNSDDSCDSSISNNTDTDGDGVTDICDLDDDNDGILDTEECPSLNVVSVAVDGNFESITASTDEYNSNVGAAGWGQLQSADSWAAPIPIGGIRTVCDGTPESPTGGNFAGMRDGFGVIPNNPDGGEAIYTTLTGLDTAQSYNINFSQVFAGSTGSGAPDPIVGVTQGRFKVEIGSVGTGDTGTADDIFFSDLMTWQGFGNQTWGNQSIQFTPSASTVWMRIRPQSFSPEKEYLGIDGVTVTEVVICRDTDLDGTPDYLDLDSDNDGCFDVVESGGIDADNDGILDGTDFDTFGQVTDGTGGYNGANGTEIVSDVINTITITPNLAEVCSGEDI
;
A
#
# COMPACT_ATOMS: atom_id res chain seq x y z
N GLU A 1 -24.03 -28.86 -35.56
CA GLU A 1 -24.75 -27.58 -35.45
C GLU A 1 -26.25 -27.79 -35.39
N ASN A 2 -26.99 -28.07 -36.47
CA ASN A 2 -28.46 -28.13 -36.38
C ASN A 2 -29.11 -29.34 -35.64
N GLY A 3 -28.34 -30.19 -34.95
CA GLY A 3 -28.87 -31.32 -34.15
C GLY A 3 -29.46 -32.52 -34.91
N PHE A 4 -29.68 -32.44 -36.22
CA PHE A 4 -30.41 -33.46 -37.00
C PHE A 4 -29.50 -34.43 -37.78
N VAL A 5 -28.70 -35.22 -37.08
CA VAL A 5 -27.67 -36.12 -37.67
C VAL A 5 -27.85 -37.56 -37.15
N PRO A 6 -27.72 -38.61 -37.99
CA PRO A 6 -27.30 -38.62 -39.38
C PRO A 6 -28.43 -38.45 -40.40
N LEU A 7 -28.14 -37.72 -41.48
CA LEU A 7 -29.03 -37.64 -42.65
C LEU A 7 -29.12 -39.00 -43.35
N SER A 8 -30.32 -39.41 -43.75
CA SER A 8 -30.54 -40.72 -44.41
C SER A 8 -29.95 -40.79 -45.82
N GLY A 9 -29.64 -39.62 -46.42
CA GLY A 9 -29.14 -39.51 -47.79
C GLY A 9 -30.21 -39.74 -48.86
N THR A 10 -31.48 -39.82 -48.44
CA THR A 10 -32.65 -39.93 -49.31
C THR A 10 -33.64 -38.84 -48.95
N VAL A 11 -34.13 -38.10 -49.96
CA VAL A 11 -35.13 -37.05 -49.76
C VAL A 11 -36.54 -37.57 -50.03
N GLY A 12 -37.49 -37.15 -49.19
CA GLY A 12 -38.92 -37.35 -49.35
C GLY A 12 -39.49 -36.59 -50.55
N THR A 13 -40.77 -36.80 -50.83
CA THR A 13 -41.48 -36.09 -51.90
C THR A 13 -41.56 -34.58 -51.69
N ASN A 14 -41.55 -34.12 -50.44
CA ASN A 14 -41.51 -32.71 -50.06
C ASN A 14 -40.11 -32.08 -50.15
N GLY A 15 -39.06 -32.89 -50.37
CA GLY A 15 -37.68 -32.43 -50.49
C GLY A 15 -36.88 -32.36 -49.19
N LEU A 16 -37.49 -32.69 -48.05
CA LEU A 16 -36.79 -32.89 -46.77
C LEU A 16 -36.12 -34.27 -46.73
N ASP A 17 -35.13 -34.46 -45.87
CA ASP A 17 -34.51 -35.76 -45.68
C ASP A 17 -35.50 -36.71 -44.99
N ASN A 18 -35.65 -37.92 -45.52
CA ASN A 18 -36.65 -38.92 -45.08
C ASN A 18 -36.24 -39.63 -43.77
N ASN A 19 -35.45 -38.95 -42.93
CA ASN A 19 -35.14 -39.35 -41.57
C ASN A 19 -36.25 -38.87 -40.62
N THR A 20 -36.68 -39.75 -39.70
CA THR A 20 -37.64 -39.42 -38.64
C THR A 20 -37.17 -38.32 -37.70
N ASP A 21 -35.87 -38.01 -37.72
CA ASP A 21 -35.28 -36.92 -36.93
C ASP A 21 -35.42 -35.56 -37.63
N VAL A 22 -35.77 -35.50 -38.92
CA VAL A 22 -35.96 -34.24 -39.67
C VAL A 22 -37.44 -33.94 -39.90
N GLU A 23 -38.26 -34.97 -40.10
CA GLU A 23 -39.70 -34.84 -40.31
C GLU A 23 -40.52 -35.96 -39.65
N SER A 24 -41.68 -35.60 -39.10
CA SER A 24 -42.60 -36.58 -38.51
C SER A 24 -43.40 -37.37 -39.56
N ALA A 25 -43.50 -36.85 -40.81
CA ALA A 25 -44.09 -37.52 -41.97
C ALA A 25 -43.72 -36.81 -43.31
N ASP A 26 -43.34 -37.57 -44.35
CA ASP A 26 -43.11 -37.07 -45.74
C ASP A 26 -44.41 -36.51 -46.35
N SER A 27 -44.66 -35.23 -46.08
CA SER A 27 -45.88 -34.52 -46.46
C SER A 27 -45.62 -33.04 -46.70
N TYR A 28 -46.43 -32.41 -47.55
CA TYR A 28 -46.37 -30.96 -47.81
C TYR A 28 -47.15 -30.13 -46.78
N THR A 29 -47.65 -30.73 -45.70
CA THR A 29 -48.45 -30.03 -44.67
C THR A 29 -47.61 -29.46 -43.54
N ASP A 30 -46.42 -30.01 -43.34
CA ASP A 30 -45.42 -29.50 -42.41
C ASP A 30 -44.16 -29.18 -43.20
N VAL A 31 -43.99 -27.89 -43.51
CA VAL A 31 -42.87 -27.39 -44.33
C VAL A 31 -41.65 -27.04 -43.48
N ASN A 32 -41.81 -26.98 -42.16
CA ASN A 32 -40.75 -26.63 -41.22
C ASN A 32 -40.13 -27.88 -40.57
N GLY A 33 -40.82 -29.03 -40.62
CA GLY A 33 -40.35 -30.28 -40.04
C GLY A 33 -40.19 -30.19 -38.52
N LEU A 34 -39.28 -30.99 -37.96
CA LEU A 34 -39.01 -30.98 -36.52
C LEU A 34 -38.19 -29.79 -36.03
N ALA A 35 -37.74 -28.90 -36.94
CA ALA A 35 -36.98 -27.71 -36.59
C ALA A 35 -37.84 -26.58 -35.98
N HIS A 36 -39.16 -26.58 -36.23
CA HIS A 36 -40.06 -25.59 -35.63
C HIS A 36 -41.51 -26.10 -35.59
N ASP A 37 -42.09 -26.20 -34.39
CA ASP A 37 -43.40 -26.84 -34.17
C ASP A 37 -44.63 -25.92 -34.44
N GLY A 38 -44.36 -24.67 -34.79
CA GLY A 38 -45.37 -23.62 -35.03
C GLY A 38 -45.46 -22.58 -33.91
N THR A 39 -44.79 -22.84 -32.78
CA THR A 39 -44.69 -21.94 -31.63
C THR A 39 -43.26 -21.69 -31.17
N ALA A 40 -42.38 -22.68 -31.31
CA ALA A 40 -40.98 -22.60 -30.93
C ALA A 40 -40.07 -23.28 -31.98
N PHE A 41 -38.83 -22.82 -32.05
CA PHE A 41 -37.75 -23.55 -32.72
C PHE A 41 -37.30 -24.70 -31.81
N ASN A 42 -36.92 -25.80 -32.44
CA ASN A 42 -36.36 -26.98 -31.79
C ASN A 42 -35.00 -27.24 -32.46
N LEU A 43 -34.13 -26.23 -32.32
CA LEU A 43 -32.76 -26.21 -32.82
C LEU A 43 -31.83 -26.09 -31.60
N PRO A 44 -30.61 -26.65 -31.66
CA PRO A 44 -29.60 -26.42 -30.64
C PRO A 44 -29.30 -24.92 -30.48
N ASP A 45 -29.15 -24.54 -29.22
CA ASP A 45 -28.92 -23.19 -28.70
C ASP A 45 -28.10 -23.40 -27.42
N THR A 46 -26.78 -23.41 -27.58
CA THR A 46 -25.84 -23.88 -26.54
C THR A 46 -25.64 -22.80 -25.47
N ASP A 47 -25.62 -21.53 -25.86
CA ASP A 47 -25.56 -20.35 -24.98
C ASP A 47 -26.95 -19.87 -24.50
N ASN A 48 -28.04 -20.35 -25.12
CA ASN A 48 -29.42 -20.08 -24.71
C ASN A 48 -29.74 -18.57 -24.72
N ASP A 49 -29.13 -17.83 -25.66
CA ASP A 49 -29.32 -16.40 -25.85
C ASP A 49 -30.58 -16.07 -26.69
N VAL A 50 -31.15 -17.07 -27.37
CA VAL A 50 -32.34 -16.92 -28.22
C VAL A 50 -33.59 -17.45 -27.50
N ALA A 51 -34.58 -16.57 -27.33
CA ALA A 51 -35.90 -16.96 -26.87
C ALA A 51 -36.45 -18.09 -27.74
N ALA A 52 -37.05 -19.12 -27.13
CA ALA A 52 -37.51 -20.33 -27.83
C ALA A 52 -38.36 -20.11 -29.10
N ASN A 53 -38.99 -18.95 -29.27
CA ASN A 53 -39.76 -18.57 -30.47
C ASN A 53 -38.97 -17.73 -31.50
N GLY A 54 -37.66 -17.54 -31.30
CA GLY A 54 -36.75 -16.71 -32.10
C GLY A 54 -37.05 -15.21 -32.06
N SER A 55 -37.81 -14.71 -31.07
CA SER A 55 -38.32 -13.32 -31.11
C SER A 55 -37.28 -12.24 -30.84
N ASN A 56 -36.17 -12.58 -30.19
CA ASN A 56 -35.01 -11.71 -29.95
C ASN A 56 -33.84 -11.99 -30.91
N ALA A 57 -33.98 -12.93 -31.84
CA ALA A 57 -32.88 -13.32 -32.71
C ALA A 57 -32.40 -12.15 -33.61
N ALA A 58 -31.09 -11.94 -33.67
CA ALA A 58 -30.41 -10.90 -34.43
C ALA A 58 -29.22 -11.49 -35.23
N PRO A 59 -28.88 -10.95 -36.41
CA PRO A 59 -27.70 -11.39 -37.13
C PRO A 59 -26.42 -11.01 -36.37
N LEU A 60 -25.48 -11.97 -36.21
CA LEU A 60 -24.14 -11.80 -35.60
C LEU A 60 -24.17 -11.60 -34.07
N GLY A 61 -24.64 -12.59 -33.30
CA GLY A 61 -24.50 -12.60 -31.83
C GLY A 61 -25.77 -12.86 -30.99
N ILE A 62 -26.93 -13.13 -31.62
CA ILE A 62 -28.15 -13.64 -30.94
C ILE A 62 -28.89 -14.56 -31.94
N ASP A 63 -28.39 -15.76 -32.23
CA ASP A 63 -29.05 -16.74 -33.13
C ASP A 63 -28.74 -18.18 -32.70
N TYR A 64 -29.53 -19.15 -33.14
CA TYR A 64 -29.26 -20.57 -32.88
C TYR A 64 -27.88 -21.00 -33.42
N ASP A 65 -27.16 -21.92 -32.73
CA ASP A 65 -25.79 -22.42 -32.98
C ASP A 65 -25.32 -22.54 -34.45
N TRP A 66 -26.23 -22.83 -35.38
CA TRP A 66 -25.93 -23.03 -36.80
C TRP A 66 -25.83 -21.73 -37.62
N ARG A 67 -26.32 -20.62 -37.06
CA ARG A 67 -26.28 -19.28 -37.65
C ARG A 67 -25.43 -18.31 -36.86
N ASP A 68 -25.11 -18.68 -35.64
CA ASP A 68 -24.20 -17.92 -34.83
C ASP A 68 -22.72 -18.23 -35.16
N ASN A 69 -21.85 -17.27 -34.89
CA ASN A 69 -20.41 -17.41 -34.98
C ASN A 69 -19.92 -17.94 -33.62
N SER A 70 -19.81 -19.26 -33.50
CA SER A 70 -19.31 -20.12 -32.39
C SER A 70 -18.41 -19.57 -31.24
N ASP A 71 -18.55 -18.33 -30.77
CA ASP A 71 -17.62 -17.61 -29.88
C ASP A 71 -18.22 -16.32 -29.27
N ASP A 72 -19.54 -16.12 -29.29
CA ASP A 72 -20.19 -14.92 -28.74
C ASP A 72 -20.56 -15.05 -27.25
N SER A 73 -20.49 -16.25 -26.67
CA SER A 73 -20.65 -16.46 -25.23
C SER A 73 -19.66 -15.64 -24.39
N CYS A 74 -18.52 -15.28 -24.98
CA CYS A 74 -17.44 -14.53 -24.35
C CYS A 74 -17.56 -13.01 -24.53
N ASP A 75 -18.54 -12.49 -25.28
CA ASP A 75 -18.74 -11.05 -25.46
C ASP A 75 -19.98 -10.60 -24.68
N SER A 76 -19.78 -9.86 -23.59
CA SER A 76 -20.87 -9.45 -22.68
C SER A 76 -21.84 -8.44 -23.31
N SER A 77 -21.47 -7.82 -24.43
CA SER A 77 -22.33 -6.87 -25.16
C SER A 77 -23.45 -7.58 -25.95
N ILE A 78 -23.32 -8.90 -26.13
CA ILE A 78 -24.24 -9.75 -26.88
C ILE A 78 -24.72 -10.97 -26.06
N SER A 79 -23.90 -11.48 -25.13
CA SER A 79 -24.25 -12.54 -24.17
C SER A 79 -25.05 -12.02 -22.96
N ASN A 80 -25.76 -12.92 -22.26
CA ASN A 80 -26.47 -12.62 -21.01
C ASN A 80 -25.78 -13.18 -19.75
N THR A 81 -24.58 -13.73 -19.93
CA THR A 81 -23.71 -14.22 -18.85
C THR A 81 -23.11 -13.04 -18.08
N THR A 82 -22.71 -13.28 -16.83
CA THR A 82 -22.06 -12.27 -15.98
C THR A 82 -20.72 -11.85 -16.59
N ASP A 83 -20.40 -10.58 -16.39
CA ASP A 83 -19.16 -9.86 -16.72
C ASP A 83 -18.95 -8.96 -15.50
N THR A 84 -18.11 -9.44 -14.57
CA THR A 84 -18.01 -8.90 -13.20
C THR A 84 -17.21 -7.60 -13.16
N ASP A 85 -16.16 -7.51 -13.95
CA ASP A 85 -15.18 -6.43 -14.03
C ASP A 85 -15.50 -5.38 -15.13
N GLY A 86 -16.29 -5.76 -16.13
CA GLY A 86 -16.96 -4.85 -17.05
C GLY A 86 -16.16 -4.47 -18.29
N ASP A 87 -15.13 -5.23 -18.68
CA ASP A 87 -14.36 -5.01 -19.90
C ASP A 87 -15.08 -5.48 -21.14
N GLY A 88 -16.16 -6.24 -21.05
CA GLY A 88 -16.84 -6.80 -22.22
C GLY A 88 -16.55 -8.26 -22.49
N VAL A 89 -15.72 -8.92 -21.70
CA VAL A 89 -15.53 -10.38 -21.64
C VAL A 89 -16.42 -10.93 -20.52
N THR A 90 -16.80 -12.19 -20.59
CA THR A 90 -17.70 -12.79 -19.58
C THR A 90 -16.90 -13.70 -18.67
N ASP A 91 -17.26 -13.80 -17.40
CA ASP A 91 -16.48 -14.54 -16.37
C ASP A 91 -16.17 -16.01 -16.73
N ILE A 92 -16.90 -16.59 -17.69
CA ILE A 92 -16.68 -17.98 -18.14
C ILE A 92 -15.56 -18.10 -19.20
N CYS A 93 -15.22 -16.97 -19.82
CA CYS A 93 -14.27 -16.86 -20.93
C CYS A 93 -13.09 -15.94 -20.62
N ASP A 94 -13.23 -15.12 -19.59
CA ASP A 94 -12.14 -14.38 -19.00
C ASP A 94 -11.08 -15.35 -18.45
N LEU A 95 -9.85 -14.87 -18.35
CA LEU A 95 -8.74 -15.57 -17.74
C LEU A 95 -8.16 -14.81 -16.55
N ASP A 96 -8.68 -13.62 -16.25
CA ASP A 96 -8.18 -12.60 -15.32
C ASP A 96 -9.39 -11.71 -14.93
N ASP A 97 -10.36 -12.29 -14.18
CA ASP A 97 -11.70 -11.73 -13.91
C ASP A 97 -11.68 -10.42 -13.06
N ASP A 98 -10.53 -9.95 -12.58
CA ASP A 98 -10.35 -8.69 -11.82
C ASP A 98 -9.34 -7.71 -12.46
N TYR A 99 -8.68 -8.09 -13.55
CA TYR A 99 -7.58 -7.35 -14.20
C TYR A 99 -6.33 -7.14 -13.35
N GLY A 100 -6.24 -7.79 -12.19
CA GLY A 100 -5.07 -7.85 -11.33
C GLY A 100 -3.86 -8.42 -12.07
N GLY A 101 -4.06 -9.07 -13.21
CA GLY A 101 -3.01 -9.52 -14.11
C GLY A 101 -2.38 -10.83 -13.69
N ILE A 102 -2.75 -11.33 -12.53
CA ILE A 102 -2.67 -12.75 -12.20
C ILE A 102 -3.81 -13.44 -12.99
N LEU A 103 -3.65 -14.72 -13.33
CA LEU A 103 -4.68 -15.41 -14.11
C LEU A 103 -5.47 -16.27 -13.15
N ASP A 104 -6.78 -16.46 -13.36
CA ASP A 104 -7.62 -17.22 -12.41
C ASP A 104 -7.08 -18.62 -12.15
N VAL A 105 -6.34 -19.21 -13.09
CA VAL A 105 -5.71 -20.54 -12.92
C VAL A 105 -4.54 -20.56 -11.93
N ASN A 106 -4.00 -19.40 -11.62
CA ASN A 106 -2.95 -19.13 -10.64
C ASN A 106 -3.55 -18.60 -9.32
N GLU A 107 -4.75 -18.00 -9.35
CA GLU A 107 -5.54 -17.63 -8.15
C GLU A 107 -6.53 -18.70 -7.69
N THR A 108 -6.73 -19.77 -8.46
CA THR A 108 -7.79 -20.74 -8.11
C THR A 108 -7.38 -22.20 -8.08
N SER A 109 -7.93 -22.83 -7.05
CA SER A 109 -8.52 -24.16 -7.04
C SER A 109 -7.57 -25.30 -6.68
N PHE A 110 -7.48 -25.57 -5.38
CA PHE A 110 -7.17 -26.90 -4.91
C PHE A 110 -8.46 -27.72 -4.63
N CYS A 111 -8.43 -29.01 -4.95
CA CYS A 111 -9.42 -29.96 -4.44
C CYS A 111 -8.84 -30.67 -3.23
N LEU A 112 -9.32 -30.36 -2.02
CA LEU A 112 -8.91 -31.07 -0.81
C LEU A 112 -9.82 -32.26 -0.52
N ALA A 113 -9.21 -33.37 -0.11
CA ALA A 113 -9.94 -34.43 0.57
C ALA A 113 -10.40 -33.91 1.94
N THR A 114 -11.70 -33.73 2.11
CA THR A 114 -12.34 -33.24 3.34
C THR A 114 -13.39 -34.24 3.84
N ILE A 115 -13.93 -34.03 5.04
CA ILE A 115 -15.15 -34.71 5.51
C ILE A 115 -15.99 -33.65 6.22
N GLN A 116 -16.89 -33.02 5.47
CA GLN A 116 -17.80 -32.00 5.96
C GLN A 116 -19.24 -32.43 5.71
N ALA A 117 -20.14 -32.18 6.67
CA ALA A 117 -21.57 -32.37 6.45
C ALA A 117 -22.10 -31.30 5.49
N ILE A 118 -23.07 -31.62 4.64
CA ILE A 118 -23.74 -30.60 3.82
C ILE A 118 -24.44 -29.57 4.73
N ALA A 119 -24.83 -28.39 4.25
CA ALA A 119 -25.50 -27.42 5.10
C ALA A 119 -26.90 -27.88 5.54
N SER A 120 -27.75 -28.29 4.58
CA SER A 120 -29.10 -28.74 4.91
C SER A 120 -29.78 -29.53 3.78
N VAL A 121 -30.97 -30.08 4.08
CA VAL A 121 -31.91 -30.53 3.06
C VAL A 121 -33.07 -29.53 3.03
N VAL A 122 -33.19 -28.81 1.92
CA VAL A 122 -34.13 -27.71 1.76
C VAL A 122 -35.52 -28.17 1.29
N GLN A 123 -35.59 -29.32 0.61
CA GLN A 123 -36.85 -29.92 0.17
C GLN A 123 -36.75 -31.43 0.02
N ALA A 124 -37.84 -32.16 0.29
CA ALA A 124 -38.00 -33.59 -0.02
C ALA A 124 -39.46 -34.00 0.07
N GLU A 125 -39.83 -34.96 -0.77
CA GLU A 125 -41.08 -35.70 -0.65
C GLU A 125 -40.79 -37.15 -0.24
N SER A 126 -41.31 -37.57 0.92
CA SER A 126 -41.12 -38.91 1.49
C SER A 126 -42.46 -39.62 1.76
N ASP A 127 -42.39 -40.94 2.00
CA ASP A 127 -43.57 -41.82 2.20
C ASP A 127 -44.31 -41.57 3.52
N THR A 128 -43.75 -40.75 4.44
CA THR A 128 -44.39 -40.46 5.73
C THR A 128 -45.34 -39.28 5.62
N ASN A 129 -46.63 -39.60 5.66
CA ASN A 129 -47.73 -38.65 5.67
C ASN A 129 -47.77 -37.81 6.97
N SER A 130 -46.87 -36.84 7.12
CA SER A 130 -46.93 -35.71 8.06
C SER A 130 -46.01 -34.60 7.57
N ALA A 131 -46.56 -33.40 7.40
CA ALA A 131 -45.79 -32.19 7.19
C ALA A 131 -44.70 -32.05 8.29
N VAL A 132 -43.45 -31.91 7.85
CA VAL A 132 -42.22 -31.56 8.61
C VAL A 132 -41.65 -32.69 9.50
N THR A 133 -40.48 -33.26 9.14
CA THR A 133 -39.26 -33.42 9.99
C THR A 133 -38.15 -34.36 9.47
N ASP A 134 -38.33 -35.17 8.40
CA ASP A 134 -37.26 -36.10 7.93
C ASP A 134 -35.96 -35.40 7.45
N TYR A 135 -36.01 -34.09 7.15
CA TYR A 135 -34.83 -33.27 6.83
C TYR A 135 -33.80 -33.19 7.96
N ALA A 136 -34.27 -33.24 9.20
CA ALA A 136 -33.43 -33.14 10.39
C ALA A 136 -32.69 -34.45 10.70
N LEU A 137 -32.86 -35.48 9.87
CA LEU A 137 -32.17 -36.77 9.98
C LEU A 137 -30.91 -36.83 9.11
N ILE A 138 -30.82 -36.00 8.07
CA ILE A 138 -29.55 -35.76 7.38
C ILE A 138 -28.75 -34.77 8.25
N ASN A 139 -27.45 -34.99 8.38
CA ASN A 139 -26.52 -34.29 9.27
C ASN A 139 -26.75 -34.56 10.78
N ASP A 140 -27.37 -35.68 11.14
CA ASP A 140 -27.59 -36.07 12.55
C ASP A 140 -26.50 -37.03 13.10
N GLY A 141 -25.60 -37.50 12.22
CA GLY A 141 -24.50 -38.40 12.54
C GLY A 141 -24.91 -39.86 12.77
N LEU A 142 -26.16 -40.25 12.48
CA LEU A 142 -26.71 -41.60 12.69
C LEU A 142 -26.85 -42.37 11.37
N VAL A 143 -25.79 -43.08 10.97
CA VAL A 143 -25.74 -43.90 9.73
C VAL A 143 -26.51 -45.25 9.79
N THR A 144 -27.59 -45.34 10.56
CA THR A 144 -28.35 -46.60 10.77
C THR A 144 -29.72 -46.59 10.11
N ALA A 145 -30.34 -47.77 9.96
CA ALA A 145 -31.66 -47.91 9.34
C ALA A 145 -32.76 -47.09 10.05
N ASP A 146 -33.74 -46.61 9.27
CA ASP A 146 -34.88 -45.78 9.72
C ASP A 146 -34.46 -44.39 10.28
N GLN A 147 -33.33 -43.84 9.86
CA GLN A 147 -32.78 -42.53 10.26
C GLN A 147 -32.50 -41.61 9.06
N GLY A 148 -33.31 -41.64 8.00
CA GLY A 148 -33.06 -40.82 6.81
C GLY A 148 -34.28 -40.55 5.94
N VAL A 149 -34.05 -39.88 4.81
CA VAL A 149 -35.10 -39.54 3.83
C VAL A 149 -35.52 -40.78 3.07
N VAL A 150 -36.76 -41.24 3.30
CA VAL A 150 -37.29 -42.47 2.71
C VAL A 150 -37.83 -42.24 1.29
N MET A 151 -37.16 -42.86 0.31
CA MET A 151 -37.61 -42.90 -1.09
C MET A 151 -38.15 -44.27 -1.49
N ASN A 152 -39.44 -44.32 -1.84
CA ASN A 152 -40.15 -45.55 -2.21
C ASN A 152 -41.35 -45.27 -3.16
N SER A 153 -41.40 -44.09 -3.78
CA SER A 153 -42.32 -43.75 -4.85
C SER A 153 -41.54 -43.05 -5.96
N THR A 154 -42.02 -43.15 -7.21
CA THR A 154 -41.41 -42.39 -8.33
C THR A 154 -41.75 -40.89 -8.29
N SER A 155 -42.47 -40.45 -7.26
CA SER A 155 -42.74 -39.03 -6.98
C SER A 155 -41.79 -38.45 -5.91
N HIS A 156 -40.96 -39.29 -5.28
CA HIS A 156 -40.07 -38.84 -4.22
C HIS A 156 -38.82 -38.22 -4.78
N HIS A 157 -38.47 -37.09 -4.18
CA HIS A 157 -37.31 -36.29 -4.51
C HIS A 157 -36.72 -35.72 -3.23
N MET A 158 -35.48 -35.27 -3.28
CA MET A 158 -34.89 -34.38 -2.28
C MET A 158 -33.96 -33.37 -2.94
N VAL A 159 -33.80 -32.20 -2.32
CA VAL A 159 -32.87 -31.15 -2.73
C VAL A 159 -31.95 -30.86 -1.54
N LEU A 160 -30.67 -31.09 -1.75
CA LEU A 160 -29.58 -30.84 -0.82
C LEU A 160 -29.07 -29.42 -1.04
N ASP A 161 -28.76 -28.72 0.05
CA ASP A 161 -28.05 -27.45 0.07
C ASP A 161 -26.66 -27.69 0.66
N LEU A 162 -25.64 -27.42 -0.15
CA LEU A 162 -24.24 -27.58 0.24
C LEU A 162 -23.74 -26.46 1.16
N GLY A 163 -24.49 -25.36 1.26
CA GLY A 163 -24.18 -24.20 2.12
C GLY A 163 -23.48 -23.06 1.41
N GLN A 164 -22.71 -23.39 0.38
CA GLN A 164 -22.02 -22.48 -0.51
C GLN A 164 -21.86 -23.15 -1.89
N VAL A 165 -21.35 -22.40 -2.86
CA VAL A 165 -21.01 -22.95 -4.17
C VAL A 165 -19.74 -23.78 -4.03
N TYR A 166 -19.77 -25.01 -4.57
CA TYR A 166 -18.60 -25.87 -4.71
C TYR A 166 -18.31 -26.08 -6.18
N GLU A 167 -17.04 -26.04 -6.55
CA GLU A 167 -16.60 -26.15 -7.94
C GLU A 167 -16.76 -27.56 -8.52
N ALA A 168 -16.78 -27.61 -9.85
CA ALA A 168 -16.81 -28.87 -10.59
C ALA A 168 -15.67 -29.80 -10.14
N GLY A 169 -15.95 -31.09 -10.02
CA GLY A 169 -14.99 -32.06 -9.47
C GLY A 169 -15.13 -32.31 -7.96
N SER A 170 -15.82 -31.45 -7.21
CA SER A 170 -16.17 -31.74 -5.81
C SER A 170 -16.98 -33.03 -5.70
N ILE A 171 -16.78 -33.79 -4.63
CA ILE A 171 -17.39 -35.11 -4.44
C ILE A 171 -18.29 -35.12 -3.20
N ILE A 172 -19.58 -35.36 -3.45
CA ILE A 172 -20.60 -35.56 -2.42
C ILE A 172 -20.81 -37.06 -2.22
N THR A 173 -20.64 -37.52 -0.98
CA THR A 173 -20.86 -38.90 -0.56
C THR A 173 -22.10 -38.98 0.33
N LEU A 174 -23.05 -39.81 -0.06
CA LEU A 174 -24.27 -40.12 0.68
C LEU A 174 -24.20 -41.53 1.28
N ASP A 175 -24.41 -41.64 2.58
CA ASP A 175 -24.69 -42.92 3.22
C ASP A 175 -26.14 -43.30 2.96
N ILE A 176 -26.35 -44.53 2.52
CA ILE A 176 -27.67 -45.00 2.09
C ILE A 176 -27.99 -46.37 2.65
N TRP A 177 -29.28 -46.62 2.87
CA TRP A 177 -29.78 -47.87 3.40
C TRP A 177 -30.94 -48.45 2.57
N GLY A 178 -30.99 -49.77 2.44
CA GLY A 178 -32.06 -50.49 1.74
C GLY A 178 -32.54 -51.71 2.50
N ASN A 179 -33.85 -52.00 2.43
CA ASN A 179 -34.44 -53.20 3.07
C ASN A 179 -34.61 -54.41 2.13
N SER A 180 -34.14 -54.30 0.89
CA SER A 180 -34.19 -55.38 -0.09
C SER A 180 -33.32 -55.07 -1.30
N PHE A 181 -32.65 -56.09 -1.84
CA PHE A 181 -31.78 -55.98 -3.01
C PHE A 181 -32.55 -55.85 -4.36
N SER A 182 -33.34 -54.80 -4.50
CA SER A 182 -34.13 -54.51 -5.72
C SER A 182 -33.54 -53.32 -6.48
N THR A 183 -33.43 -53.43 -7.81
CA THR A 183 -32.90 -52.36 -8.66
C THR A 183 -33.82 -51.16 -8.78
N ARG A 184 -33.38 -50.04 -8.22
CA ARG A 184 -34.04 -48.74 -8.34
C ARG A 184 -33.19 -47.84 -9.23
N THR A 185 -33.81 -46.84 -9.83
CA THR A 185 -33.11 -45.82 -10.60
C THR A 185 -33.33 -44.47 -9.95
N VAL A 186 -32.24 -43.75 -9.75
CA VAL A 186 -32.25 -42.35 -9.30
C VAL A 186 -31.61 -41.47 -10.36
N VAL A 187 -32.03 -40.22 -10.41
CA VAL A 187 -31.40 -39.18 -11.21
C VAL A 187 -30.92 -38.11 -10.26
N ASN A 188 -29.63 -37.76 -10.33
CA ASN A 188 -29.11 -36.58 -9.64
C ASN A 188 -28.91 -35.49 -10.67
N SER A 189 -29.23 -34.26 -10.30
CA SER A 189 -29.06 -33.10 -11.15
C SER A 189 -28.68 -31.89 -10.30
N GLU A 190 -27.85 -31.04 -10.85
CA GLU A 190 -27.42 -29.78 -10.23
C GLU A 190 -28.50 -28.72 -10.48
N THR A 191 -28.86 -27.94 -9.47
CA THR A 191 -29.92 -26.93 -9.60
C THR A 191 -29.44 -25.57 -9.09
N PRO A 192 -29.74 -24.47 -9.82
CA PRO A 192 -29.41 -23.12 -9.36
C PRO A 192 -30.34 -22.65 -8.23
N THR A 193 -31.40 -23.41 -7.92
CA THR A 193 -32.37 -23.07 -6.87
C THR A 193 -32.47 -24.17 -5.83
N GLY A 194 -32.64 -23.79 -4.57
CA GLY A 194 -32.96 -24.72 -3.47
C GLY A 194 -34.38 -25.29 -3.50
N VAL A 195 -35.03 -25.32 -4.67
CA VAL A 195 -36.41 -25.79 -4.86
C VAL A 195 -36.43 -26.91 -5.90
N TYR A 196 -37.28 -27.92 -5.67
CA TYR A 196 -37.47 -29.02 -6.63
C TYR A 196 -37.95 -28.53 -7.98
N LEU A 197 -37.25 -28.94 -9.03
CA LEU A 197 -37.56 -28.69 -10.43
C LEU A 197 -38.12 -29.97 -11.07
N PRO A 198 -39.42 -30.03 -11.44
CA PRO A 198 -40.01 -31.21 -12.07
C PRO A 198 -39.42 -31.58 -13.43
N ALA A 199 -38.74 -30.64 -14.08
CA ALA A 199 -38.01 -30.88 -15.32
C ALA A 199 -36.61 -31.48 -15.08
N GLY A 200 -36.17 -31.60 -13.82
CA GLY A 200 -34.78 -31.86 -13.43
C GLY A 200 -33.96 -30.57 -13.42
N GLY A 201 -32.78 -30.64 -12.80
CA GLY A 201 -31.74 -29.62 -12.93
C GLY A 201 -30.86 -29.82 -14.17
N THR A 202 -29.72 -29.14 -14.21
CA THR A 202 -28.67 -29.35 -15.22
C THR A 202 -27.92 -30.66 -14.96
N ASN A 203 -27.30 -31.20 -16.01
CA ASN A 203 -26.48 -32.42 -15.97
C ASN A 203 -27.11 -33.64 -15.28
N PRO A 204 -28.33 -34.07 -15.67
CA PRO A 204 -29.00 -35.20 -15.01
C PRO A 204 -28.22 -36.52 -15.20
N VAL A 205 -27.63 -37.03 -14.12
CA VAL A 205 -26.93 -38.31 -14.08
C VAL A 205 -27.85 -39.41 -13.56
N THR A 206 -28.20 -40.35 -14.44
CA THR A 206 -29.03 -41.51 -14.09
C THR A 206 -28.18 -42.66 -13.53
N THR A 207 -28.46 -43.08 -12.30
CA THR A 207 -27.73 -44.18 -11.65
C THR A 207 -28.66 -45.26 -11.12
N GLN A 208 -28.21 -46.52 -11.18
CA GLN A 208 -28.91 -47.64 -10.55
C GLN A 208 -28.45 -47.83 -9.10
N VAL A 209 -29.39 -47.85 -8.16
CA VAL A 209 -29.14 -48.09 -6.74
C VAL A 209 -29.68 -49.48 -6.38
N ASN A 210 -28.78 -50.38 -5.93
CA ASN A 210 -29.06 -51.80 -5.67
C ASN A 210 -28.56 -52.20 -4.27
N ILE A 211 -29.38 -52.04 -3.21
CA ILE A 211 -28.87 -52.10 -1.83
C ILE A 211 -29.77 -52.90 -0.89
N ASP A 212 -29.14 -53.72 -0.05
CA ASP A 212 -29.74 -54.48 1.06
C ASP A 212 -28.80 -54.37 2.29
N GLY A 213 -29.14 -53.50 3.23
CA GLY A 213 -28.22 -53.02 4.27
C GLY A 213 -27.75 -51.58 4.02
N SER A 214 -26.62 -51.18 4.62
CA SER A 214 -26.00 -49.86 4.44
C SER A 214 -24.91 -49.91 3.36
N ASP A 215 -24.78 -48.83 2.58
CA ASP A 215 -23.72 -48.63 1.58
C ASP A 215 -23.46 -47.12 1.39
N GLN A 216 -22.48 -46.76 0.55
CA GLN A 216 -22.21 -45.37 0.16
C GLN A 216 -22.46 -45.12 -1.32
N TYR A 217 -22.90 -43.90 -1.62
CA TYR A 217 -23.15 -43.42 -2.96
C TYR A 217 -22.46 -42.08 -3.19
N THR A 218 -21.66 -41.98 -4.23
CA THR A 218 -20.88 -40.78 -4.54
C THR A 218 -21.42 -40.08 -5.79
N TYR A 219 -21.48 -38.76 -5.76
CA TYR A 219 -21.78 -37.89 -6.88
C TYR A 219 -20.66 -36.85 -7.03
N THR A 220 -20.11 -36.73 -8.24
CA THR A 220 -19.08 -35.73 -8.57
C THR A 220 -19.76 -34.59 -9.32
N LEU A 221 -19.63 -33.37 -8.81
CA LEU A 221 -20.17 -32.17 -9.45
C LEU A 221 -19.58 -32.00 -10.84
N GLN A 222 -20.42 -31.61 -11.80
CA GLN A 222 -20.04 -31.33 -13.17
C GLN A 222 -19.92 -29.82 -13.44
N ASN A 223 -20.59 -28.98 -12.65
CA ASN A 223 -20.42 -27.53 -12.64
C ASN A 223 -20.35 -27.00 -11.19
N ALA A 224 -19.97 -25.73 -11.04
CA ALA A 224 -20.14 -24.96 -9.81
C ALA A 224 -21.60 -25.09 -9.30
N THR A 225 -21.76 -25.65 -8.09
CA THR A 225 -23.09 -26.03 -7.57
C THR A 225 -23.22 -25.74 -6.09
N GLN A 226 -24.32 -25.11 -5.69
CA GLN A 226 -24.77 -25.07 -4.29
C GLN A 226 -25.87 -26.11 -4.00
N TYR A 227 -26.77 -26.40 -4.94
CA TYR A 227 -27.91 -27.27 -4.69
C TYR A 227 -27.95 -28.51 -5.59
N ILE A 228 -28.20 -29.68 -4.99
CA ILE A 228 -28.29 -30.96 -5.70
C ILE A 228 -29.68 -31.55 -5.52
N GLN A 229 -30.36 -31.83 -6.61
CA GLN A 229 -31.63 -32.54 -6.63
C GLN A 229 -31.41 -34.04 -6.90
N ILE A 230 -32.08 -34.90 -6.13
CA ILE A 230 -32.04 -36.36 -6.26
C ILE A 230 -33.47 -36.89 -6.38
N ASP A 231 -33.76 -37.53 -7.51
CA ASP A 231 -35.08 -38.03 -7.88
C ASP A 231 -35.12 -39.55 -7.98
N MET A 232 -36.13 -40.19 -7.39
CA MET A 232 -36.43 -41.60 -7.69
C MET A 232 -37.26 -41.70 -8.97
N THR A 233 -36.65 -42.16 -10.07
CA THR A 233 -37.34 -42.25 -11.36
C THR A 233 -37.88 -43.65 -11.67
N VAL A 234 -37.29 -44.70 -11.09
CA VAL A 234 -37.79 -46.08 -11.21
C VAL A 234 -37.88 -46.76 -9.85
N ARG A 235 -39.10 -47.22 -9.53
CA ARG A 235 -39.37 -47.98 -8.32
C ARG A 235 -39.30 -49.49 -8.56
N ALA A 236 -38.57 -50.19 -7.69
CA ALA A 236 -38.65 -51.63 -7.48
C ALA A 236 -38.86 -51.95 -5.99
N GLY A 237 -39.20 -53.21 -5.66
CA GLY A 237 -39.68 -53.62 -4.32
C GLY A 237 -38.80 -53.15 -3.14
N GLY A 238 -39.40 -53.02 -1.95
CA GLY A 238 -38.75 -52.48 -0.73
C GLY A 238 -38.73 -50.94 -0.66
N ARG A 239 -37.98 -50.36 0.28
CA ARG A 239 -37.69 -48.90 0.41
C ARG A 239 -36.17 -48.59 0.37
N THR A 240 -35.76 -47.43 -0.16
CA THR A 240 -34.42 -46.83 0.00
C THR A 240 -34.53 -45.71 1.01
N GLU A 241 -33.47 -45.48 1.75
CA GLU A 241 -33.32 -44.38 2.67
C GLU A 241 -31.97 -43.70 2.43
N TRP A 242 -31.98 -42.37 2.34
CA TRP A 242 -30.78 -41.54 2.30
C TRP A 242 -30.53 -41.04 3.70
N VAL A 243 -29.41 -41.43 4.30
CA VAL A 243 -29.20 -41.38 5.75
C VAL A 243 -28.28 -40.23 6.16
N GLU A 244 -27.19 -40.03 5.46
CA GLU A 244 -26.24 -38.95 5.73
C GLU A 244 -25.66 -38.43 4.41
N ALA A 245 -25.28 -37.16 4.37
CA ALA A 245 -24.66 -36.54 3.19
C ALA A 245 -23.44 -35.72 3.60
N THR A 246 -22.30 -36.05 2.99
CA THR A 246 -21.01 -35.43 3.30
C THR A 246 -20.30 -34.99 2.04
N ILE A 247 -19.64 -33.85 2.09
CA ILE A 247 -18.65 -33.42 1.11
C ILE A 247 -17.35 -34.12 1.48
N THR A 248 -16.87 -34.97 0.59
CA THR A 248 -15.65 -35.78 0.75
C THR A 248 -14.46 -35.26 -0.06
N THR A 249 -14.75 -34.40 -1.02
CA THR A 249 -13.75 -33.61 -1.74
C THR A 249 -14.38 -32.26 -2.02
N SER A 250 -13.78 -31.20 -1.50
CA SER A 250 -14.19 -29.82 -1.73
C SER A 250 -13.19 -29.20 -2.70
N CYS A 251 -13.69 -28.79 -3.85
CA CYS A 251 -13.02 -27.86 -4.73
C CYS A 251 -13.73 -26.52 -4.53
N LEU A 252 -12.99 -25.51 -4.13
CA LEU A 252 -13.45 -24.14 -3.90
C LEU A 252 -12.51 -23.21 -4.66
N LYS A 253 -12.99 -22.01 -5.02
CA LYS A 253 -12.09 -20.90 -5.32
C LYS A 253 -11.43 -20.47 -4.00
N ASP A 254 -10.19 -19.99 -4.10
CA ASP A 254 -9.47 -19.45 -2.95
C ASP A 254 -10.08 -18.06 -2.58
N ASP A 255 -9.97 -17.72 -1.31
CA ASP A 255 -10.54 -16.53 -0.63
C ASP A 255 -9.63 -16.34 0.59
N THR A 256 -8.46 -15.73 0.32
CA THR A 256 -7.28 -15.74 1.18
C THR A 256 -7.54 -15.03 2.50
N ASP A 257 -8.18 -13.86 2.46
CA ASP A 257 -8.56 -13.09 3.64
C ASP A 257 -9.93 -13.46 4.25
N ASN A 258 -10.77 -14.24 3.57
CA ASN A 258 -12.12 -14.64 3.98
C ASN A 258 -13.13 -13.50 4.09
N ASP A 259 -13.01 -12.47 3.25
CA ASP A 259 -13.97 -11.36 3.20
C ASP A 259 -15.24 -11.69 2.38
N GLY A 260 -15.18 -12.78 1.61
CA GLY A 260 -16.26 -13.34 0.80
C GLY A 260 -16.25 -12.92 -0.68
N ILE A 261 -15.24 -12.17 -1.10
CA ILE A 261 -14.74 -12.07 -2.47
C ILE A 261 -13.70 -13.19 -2.63
N VAL A 262 -13.55 -13.72 -3.84
CA VAL A 262 -12.61 -14.82 -4.11
C VAL A 262 -11.39 -14.21 -4.75
N ASP A 263 -10.20 -14.74 -4.52
CA ASP A 263 -8.92 -14.16 -4.99
C ASP A 263 -8.96 -13.81 -6.48
N SER A 264 -9.60 -14.62 -7.32
CA SER A 264 -9.76 -14.33 -8.76
C SER A 264 -10.77 -13.22 -9.08
N LEU A 265 -11.27 -12.49 -8.10
CA LEU A 265 -12.17 -11.35 -8.22
C LEU A 265 -11.73 -10.23 -7.26
N ASP A 266 -10.60 -10.42 -6.60
CA ASP A 266 -10.12 -9.58 -5.52
C ASP A 266 -8.90 -8.79 -6.02
N LEU A 267 -8.88 -7.48 -5.78
CA LEU A 267 -7.72 -6.66 -6.13
C LEU A 267 -6.67 -6.61 -5.02
N ASP A 268 -6.95 -7.17 -3.84
CA ASP A 268 -6.16 -7.13 -2.61
C ASP A 268 -6.47 -8.40 -1.80
N SER A 269 -5.98 -9.55 -2.29
CA SER A 269 -6.41 -10.89 -1.88
C SER A 269 -6.16 -11.23 -0.40
N ASP A 270 -5.20 -10.56 0.24
CA ASP A 270 -4.92 -10.72 1.67
C ASP A 270 -5.32 -9.50 2.53
N ASN A 271 -5.97 -8.51 1.90
CA ASN A 271 -6.60 -7.34 2.50
C ASN A 271 -5.62 -6.47 3.30
N ASP A 272 -4.39 -6.40 2.81
CA ASP A 272 -3.30 -5.66 3.42
C ASP A 272 -3.31 -4.19 2.96
N GLY A 273 -4.05 -3.82 1.90
CA GLY A 273 -4.17 -2.48 1.36
C GLY A 273 -3.22 -2.14 0.20
N ILE A 274 -2.37 -3.08 -0.21
CA ILE A 274 -1.54 -3.01 -1.41
C ILE A 274 -2.23 -3.87 -2.48
N PRO A 275 -2.41 -3.39 -3.72
CA PRO A 275 -3.11 -4.20 -4.71
C PRO A 275 -2.28 -5.34 -5.31
N ASP A 276 -2.91 -6.48 -5.59
CA ASP A 276 -2.32 -7.69 -6.17
C ASP A 276 -1.51 -7.42 -7.45
N ASN A 277 -1.92 -6.46 -8.28
CA ASN A 277 -1.17 -6.09 -9.50
C ASN A 277 0.22 -5.50 -9.19
N VAL A 278 0.33 -4.76 -8.09
CA VAL A 278 1.57 -4.20 -7.56
C VAL A 278 2.41 -5.31 -6.93
N GLU A 279 1.76 -6.23 -6.23
CA GLU A 279 2.43 -7.28 -5.46
C GLU A 279 2.92 -8.46 -6.29
N ALA A 280 2.20 -8.81 -7.35
CA ALA A 280 2.57 -9.87 -8.26
C ALA A 280 3.87 -9.58 -9.05
N GLN A 281 4.46 -8.39 -8.93
CA GLN A 281 5.59 -7.92 -9.72
C GLN A 281 6.74 -7.43 -8.83
N THR A 282 7.97 -7.55 -9.34
CA THR A 282 9.12 -6.89 -8.69
C THR A 282 9.01 -5.39 -8.85
N THR A 283 9.29 -4.60 -7.82
CA THR A 283 9.26 -3.13 -7.85
C THR A 283 10.06 -2.54 -9.03
N ALA A 284 11.28 -3.01 -9.26
CA ALA A 284 12.12 -2.55 -10.38
C ALA A 284 11.65 -2.99 -11.77
N GLY A 285 10.89 -4.08 -11.83
CA GLY A 285 10.37 -4.69 -13.04
C GLY A 285 8.92 -4.32 -13.35
N TYR A 286 8.29 -3.49 -12.52
CA TYR A 286 6.86 -3.21 -12.56
C TYR A 286 6.39 -2.72 -13.93
N ILE A 287 5.33 -3.35 -14.44
CA ILE A 287 4.72 -3.07 -15.73
C ILE A 287 3.31 -2.54 -15.47
N ALA A 288 3.11 -1.24 -15.67
CA ALA A 288 1.79 -0.64 -15.56
C ALA A 288 0.80 -1.22 -16.60
N PRO A 289 -0.48 -1.45 -16.23
CA PRO A 289 -1.52 -1.86 -17.15
C PRO A 289 -1.69 -0.89 -18.33
N ASN A 290 -1.96 -1.42 -19.52
CA ASN A 290 -2.34 -0.59 -20.67
C ASN A 290 -3.80 -0.14 -20.54
N ALA A 291 -4.10 1.06 -21.05
CA ALA A 291 -5.46 1.53 -21.21
C ALA A 291 -6.14 0.85 -22.41
N ASP A 292 -6.59 -0.37 -22.21
CA ASP A 292 -7.25 -1.19 -23.22
C ASP A 292 -8.75 -0.87 -23.34
N ASP A 293 -9.33 -1.24 -24.48
CA ASP A 293 -10.77 -1.16 -24.70
C ASP A 293 -11.38 -2.57 -24.75
N ALA A 294 -12.70 -2.65 -24.65
CA ALA A 294 -13.42 -3.92 -24.63
C ALA A 294 -13.08 -4.87 -25.80
N ALA A 295 -12.80 -4.31 -26.98
CA ALA A 295 -12.43 -5.12 -28.13
C ALA A 295 -11.03 -5.73 -27.99
N THR A 296 -10.14 -5.04 -27.28
CA THR A 296 -8.78 -5.51 -26.99
C THR A 296 -8.82 -6.63 -25.96
N TYR A 297 -9.55 -6.43 -24.86
CA TYR A 297 -9.79 -7.45 -23.85
C TYR A 297 -10.44 -8.72 -24.42
N LEU A 298 -11.49 -8.59 -25.22
CA LEU A 298 -12.09 -9.71 -25.94
C LEU A 298 -11.12 -10.46 -26.86
N THR A 299 -10.16 -9.74 -27.46
CA THR A 299 -9.13 -10.39 -28.30
C THR A 299 -8.07 -11.13 -27.46
N ASN A 300 -7.90 -10.74 -26.20
CA ASN A 300 -6.90 -11.25 -25.28
C ASN A 300 -7.48 -12.19 -24.21
N ASN A 301 -8.76 -12.52 -24.28
CA ASN A 301 -9.47 -13.32 -23.26
C ASN A 301 -9.37 -12.67 -21.88
N GLY A 302 -9.72 -11.38 -21.78
CA GLY A 302 -9.77 -10.62 -20.52
C GLY A 302 -8.41 -10.18 -19.95
N VAL A 303 -7.31 -10.74 -20.44
CA VAL A 303 -5.98 -10.33 -20.01
C VAL A 303 -5.57 -8.98 -20.60
N ASN A 304 -5.10 -8.05 -19.77
CA ASN A 304 -4.56 -6.78 -20.21
C ASN A 304 -3.39 -6.95 -21.20
N SER A 305 -3.34 -6.14 -22.26
CA SER A 305 -2.31 -6.26 -23.30
C SER A 305 -0.88 -5.95 -22.84
N ALA A 306 -0.69 -5.39 -21.64
CA ALA A 306 0.62 -5.15 -21.04
C ALA A 306 1.35 -6.45 -20.67
N TYR A 307 0.60 -7.49 -20.25
CA TYR A 307 1.13 -8.75 -19.73
C TYR A 307 0.38 -9.95 -20.32
N LEU A 308 0.34 -10.03 -21.65
CA LEU A 308 -0.29 -11.16 -22.36
C LEU A 308 0.23 -12.52 -21.87
N GLY A 309 -0.70 -13.33 -21.32
CA GLY A 309 -0.40 -14.62 -20.72
C GLY A 309 -0.19 -14.59 -19.21
N GLY A 310 -0.50 -13.46 -18.56
CA GLY A 310 -0.46 -13.27 -17.12
C GLY A 310 0.90 -12.83 -16.61
N LEU A 311 0.87 -12.22 -15.43
CA LEU A 311 2.01 -12.00 -14.57
C LEU A 311 2.50 -13.33 -13.98
N THR A 312 3.76 -13.34 -13.57
CA THR A 312 4.30 -14.44 -12.75
C THR A 312 4.48 -13.86 -11.36
N PRO A 313 3.61 -14.22 -10.39
CA PRO A 313 3.68 -13.68 -9.04
C PRO A 313 5.08 -13.81 -8.45
N VAL A 314 5.54 -12.74 -7.81
CA VAL A 314 6.79 -12.71 -7.05
C VAL A 314 6.54 -13.27 -5.66
N ASN A 315 7.61 -13.77 -5.06
CA ASN A 315 7.69 -14.13 -3.65
C ASN A 315 9.07 -13.61 -3.20
N THR A 316 9.05 -12.56 -2.38
CA THR A 316 10.22 -11.70 -2.06
C THR A 316 11.21 -12.45 -1.20
N ASP A 317 10.71 -13.15 -0.18
CA ASP A 317 11.49 -13.82 0.85
C ASP A 317 11.98 -15.25 0.46
N GLY A 318 11.30 -15.90 -0.49
CA GLY A 318 11.56 -17.27 -0.91
C GLY A 318 10.89 -18.39 -0.09
N THR A 319 10.03 -18.12 0.90
CA THR A 319 9.66 -19.14 1.91
C THR A 319 8.19 -19.58 1.96
N ASP A 320 7.24 -18.66 1.79
CA ASP A 320 5.79 -18.86 1.96
C ASP A 320 4.97 -18.47 0.71
N ASN A 321 3.91 -17.68 0.86
CA ASN A 321 2.96 -17.41 -0.21
C ASN A 321 3.59 -16.40 -1.19
N PRO A 322 3.14 -16.34 -2.46
CA PRO A 322 3.47 -15.21 -3.30
C PRO A 322 2.99 -13.91 -2.68
N ASP A 323 3.68 -12.80 -2.95
CA ASP A 323 3.52 -11.54 -2.21
C ASP A 323 2.06 -11.09 -2.14
N TYR A 324 1.30 -11.14 -3.24
CA TYR A 324 -0.13 -10.77 -3.30
C TYR A 324 -1.07 -11.53 -2.35
N ALA A 325 -0.58 -12.58 -1.70
CA ALA A 325 -1.34 -13.42 -0.78
C ALA A 325 -0.56 -13.69 0.51
N ASP A 326 0.49 -12.89 0.78
CA ASP A 326 1.36 -13.02 1.93
C ASP A 326 1.36 -11.77 2.80
N THR A 327 0.83 -11.91 4.02
CA THR A 327 0.60 -10.78 4.93
C THR A 327 1.88 -10.16 5.54
N ASP A 328 3.05 -10.70 5.22
CA ASP A 328 4.39 -10.32 5.72
C ASP A 328 5.41 -10.73 4.63
N THR A 329 5.40 -9.99 3.52
CA THR A 329 6.07 -10.33 2.25
C THR A 329 7.59 -10.51 2.39
N ASP A 330 8.22 -9.75 3.27
CA ASP A 330 9.67 -9.81 3.52
C ASP A 330 10.05 -10.63 4.76
N ASN A 331 9.05 -11.08 5.53
CA ASN A 331 9.17 -11.91 6.72
C ASN A 331 10.03 -11.28 7.83
N ASP A 332 9.98 -9.95 7.95
CA ASP A 332 10.72 -9.19 8.96
C ASP A 332 9.99 -9.12 10.32
N GLY A 333 8.69 -9.45 10.32
CA GLY A 333 7.83 -9.53 11.49
C GLY A 333 6.95 -8.31 11.74
N LEU A 334 6.98 -7.30 10.88
CA LEU A 334 5.88 -6.37 10.63
C LEU A 334 5.03 -6.91 9.48
N SER A 335 3.73 -6.61 9.48
CA SER A 335 2.88 -6.99 8.34
C SER A 335 2.89 -5.90 7.29
N ASP A 336 2.72 -6.25 6.03
CA ASP A 336 2.62 -5.33 4.90
C ASP A 336 1.54 -4.25 5.15
N ALA A 337 0.40 -4.62 5.74
CA ALA A 337 -0.65 -3.70 6.18
C ALA A 337 -0.22 -2.64 7.22
N GLU A 338 0.80 -2.91 8.02
CA GLU A 338 1.41 -1.97 8.98
C GLU A 338 2.42 -1.03 8.29
N GLU A 339 2.94 -1.42 7.13
CA GLU A 339 4.06 -0.77 6.41
C GLU A 339 3.62 -0.04 5.15
N ASN A 340 2.46 -0.37 4.59
CA ASN A 340 1.91 0.22 3.36
C ASN A 340 1.62 1.74 3.45
N GLY A 341 1.64 2.33 4.65
CA GLY A 341 1.41 3.77 4.87
C GLY A 341 -0.04 4.24 4.75
N PHE A 342 -0.99 3.37 4.41
CA PHE A 342 -2.42 3.68 4.26
C PHE A 342 -3.22 3.58 5.58
N VAL A 343 -2.51 3.44 6.70
CA VAL A 343 -3.09 3.15 8.01
C VAL A 343 -3.88 4.34 8.60
N PRO A 344 -5.10 4.11 9.13
CA PRO A 344 -5.74 2.80 9.28
C PRO A 344 -6.61 2.42 8.07
N LEU A 345 -6.40 1.20 7.57
CA LEU A 345 -7.36 0.50 6.71
C LEU A 345 -8.73 0.45 7.38
N SER A 346 -9.79 0.54 6.59
CA SER A 346 -11.15 0.57 7.11
C SER A 346 -11.64 -0.83 7.56
N GLY A 347 -11.04 -1.89 7.00
CA GLY A 347 -11.45 -3.28 7.15
C GLY A 347 -12.80 -3.54 6.48
N THR A 348 -13.17 -2.71 5.51
CA THR A 348 -14.39 -2.86 4.73
C THR A 348 -14.03 -2.75 3.27
N VAL A 349 -14.30 -3.80 2.52
CA VAL A 349 -14.02 -3.87 1.08
C VAL A 349 -15.21 -3.47 0.23
N GLY A 350 -14.92 -3.08 -1.00
CA GLY A 350 -15.89 -2.77 -2.04
C GLY A 350 -16.44 -3.99 -2.75
N THR A 351 -16.77 -3.78 -4.03
CA THR A 351 -17.08 -4.84 -5.00
C THR A 351 -15.84 -5.43 -5.64
N ASN A 352 -14.72 -4.73 -5.59
CA ASN A 352 -13.44 -5.06 -6.20
C ASN A 352 -12.40 -5.57 -5.19
N GLY A 353 -12.80 -5.91 -3.96
CA GLY A 353 -11.88 -6.45 -2.95
C GLY A 353 -10.98 -5.43 -2.26
N LEU A 354 -10.60 -4.34 -2.93
CA LEU A 354 -9.78 -3.30 -2.35
C LEU A 354 -10.47 -2.55 -1.17
N ASP A 355 -9.71 -2.15 -0.14
CA ASP A 355 -10.25 -1.46 1.04
C ASP A 355 -10.89 -0.10 0.68
N ASN A 356 -12.11 0.15 1.17
CA ASN A 356 -12.90 1.37 0.92
C ASN A 356 -12.36 2.63 1.65
N ASN A 357 -11.06 2.71 1.88
CA ASN A 357 -10.37 3.89 2.36
C ASN A 357 -10.01 4.80 1.19
N THR A 358 -10.29 6.10 1.34
CA THR A 358 -9.94 7.12 0.33
C THR A 358 -8.43 7.31 0.13
N ASP A 359 -7.63 6.75 1.03
CA ASP A 359 -6.17 6.72 0.93
C ASP A 359 -5.66 5.47 0.18
N VAL A 360 -6.49 4.43 0.01
CA VAL A 360 -6.18 3.20 -0.75
C VAL A 360 -6.78 3.26 -2.17
N GLU A 361 -8.03 3.70 -2.31
CA GLU A 361 -8.70 3.76 -3.61
C GLU A 361 -9.48 5.06 -3.84
N SER A 362 -9.62 5.43 -5.12
CA SER A 362 -10.39 6.61 -5.52
C SER A 362 -11.84 6.31 -5.89
N ALA A 363 -12.12 5.07 -6.30
CA ALA A 363 -13.44 4.57 -6.65
C ALA A 363 -13.48 3.04 -6.65
N ASP A 364 -14.44 2.48 -5.92
CA ASP A 364 -14.82 1.06 -5.87
C ASP A 364 -15.22 0.52 -7.27
N SER A 365 -14.22 0.07 -8.04
CA SER A 365 -14.31 -0.48 -9.39
C SER A 365 -12.99 -1.10 -9.86
N TYR A 366 -13.05 -2.05 -10.80
CA TYR A 366 -11.89 -2.69 -11.45
C TYR A 366 -11.14 -1.81 -12.48
N THR A 367 -11.49 -0.53 -12.60
CA THR A 367 -10.86 0.33 -13.63
C THR A 367 -9.46 0.80 -13.29
N ASP A 368 -9.08 0.72 -12.00
CA ASP A 368 -7.79 1.14 -11.47
C ASP A 368 -7.24 0.08 -10.52
N VAL A 369 -6.65 -0.97 -11.12
CA VAL A 369 -6.13 -2.14 -10.43
C VAL A 369 -4.91 -1.86 -9.54
N ASN A 370 -4.39 -0.64 -9.56
CA ASN A 370 -3.27 -0.23 -8.71
C ASN A 370 -3.69 0.69 -7.56
N GLY A 371 -4.99 0.98 -7.45
CA GLY A 371 -5.51 1.93 -6.47
C GLY A 371 -4.68 3.21 -6.41
N LEU A 372 -4.34 3.63 -5.20
CA LEU A 372 -3.46 4.77 -4.95
C LEU A 372 -1.99 4.37 -4.72
N ALA A 373 -1.69 3.07 -4.62
CA ALA A 373 -0.34 2.54 -4.44
C ALA A 373 0.60 2.94 -5.60
N HIS A 374 0.08 3.06 -6.82
CA HIS A 374 0.88 3.51 -7.97
C HIS A 374 0.08 4.38 -8.95
N ASP A 375 0.58 5.57 -9.29
CA ASP A 375 -0.17 6.56 -10.11
C ASP A 375 0.03 6.42 -11.64
N GLY A 376 0.67 5.32 -12.05
CA GLY A 376 1.11 5.06 -13.42
C GLY A 376 2.51 5.61 -13.75
N THR A 377 3.15 6.33 -12.83
CA THR A 377 4.52 6.84 -13.00
C THR A 377 5.44 6.60 -11.81
N VAL A 378 4.92 6.70 -10.60
CA VAL A 378 5.65 6.51 -9.33
C VAL A 378 4.79 5.71 -8.36
N PHE A 379 5.44 5.02 -7.42
CA PHE A 379 4.76 4.42 -6.28
C PHE A 379 4.49 5.49 -5.22
N ASN A 380 3.35 5.39 -4.56
CA ASN A 380 2.98 6.21 -3.41
C ASN A 380 2.97 5.37 -2.13
N LEU A 381 3.97 4.49 -1.99
CA LEU A 381 4.18 3.65 -0.83
C LEU A 381 5.31 4.23 0.05
N PRO A 382 5.31 3.97 1.36
CA PRO A 382 6.37 4.39 2.26
C PRO A 382 7.74 3.80 1.90
N ASP A 383 8.74 4.63 2.11
CA ASP A 383 10.16 4.37 1.91
C ASP A 383 10.85 5.18 3.03
N THR A 384 10.96 4.52 4.18
CA THR A 384 11.34 5.15 5.45
C THR A 384 12.78 5.63 5.43
N ASP A 385 13.67 4.91 4.76
CA ASP A 385 15.10 5.20 4.67
C ASP A 385 15.52 5.91 3.36
N ASN A 386 14.59 6.06 2.41
CA ASN A 386 14.71 6.85 1.17
C ASN A 386 15.78 6.33 0.20
N ASP A 387 15.89 5.02 0.15
CA ASP A 387 16.96 4.31 -0.55
C ASP A 387 16.48 3.81 -1.94
N VAL A 388 15.17 3.64 -2.12
CA VAL A 388 14.54 3.33 -3.40
C VAL A 388 14.16 4.61 -4.15
N ALA A 389 14.39 4.61 -5.47
CA ALA A 389 13.93 5.68 -6.33
C ALA A 389 12.41 5.63 -6.38
N ALA A 390 11.73 6.78 -6.34
CA ALA A 390 10.26 6.87 -6.36
C ALA A 390 9.53 6.10 -7.49
N ASN A 391 10.22 5.68 -8.55
CA ASN A 391 9.69 4.85 -9.63
C ASN A 391 10.13 3.38 -9.56
N GLY A 392 10.68 2.95 -8.43
CA GLY A 392 11.20 1.60 -8.20
C GLY A 392 12.46 1.22 -8.98
N SER A 393 13.04 2.10 -9.81
CA SER A 393 13.96 1.63 -10.87
C SER A 393 15.32 1.08 -10.41
N ASN A 394 15.72 1.33 -9.17
CA ASN A 394 16.89 0.75 -8.51
C ASN A 394 16.52 -0.36 -7.52
N ALA A 395 15.23 -0.72 -7.40
CA ALA A 395 14.79 -1.61 -6.36
C ALA A 395 15.41 -3.02 -6.46
N ALA A 396 15.69 -3.59 -5.30
CA ALA A 396 16.23 -4.92 -5.10
C ALA A 396 15.53 -5.56 -3.88
N PRO A 397 14.99 -6.78 -4.01
CA PRO A 397 14.28 -7.44 -2.91
C PRO A 397 15.10 -7.52 -1.63
N LEU A 398 14.46 -7.32 -0.47
CA LEU A 398 15.03 -7.45 0.87
C LEU A 398 16.20 -6.49 1.17
N GLY A 399 16.20 -5.29 0.60
CA GLY A 399 17.23 -4.31 0.98
C GLY A 399 17.33 -3.00 0.18
N ILE A 400 16.71 -2.88 -0.99
CA ILE A 400 16.51 -1.57 -1.63
C ILE A 400 15.07 -1.59 -2.16
N ASP A 401 14.07 -1.44 -1.32
CA ASP A 401 12.67 -1.49 -1.76
C ASP A 401 11.77 -0.56 -0.93
N TYR A 402 10.47 -0.58 -1.18
CA TYR A 402 9.50 0.06 -0.28
C TYR A 402 9.34 -0.75 1.00
N ASP A 403 8.99 -0.10 2.12
CA ASP A 403 9.03 -0.67 3.47
C ASP A 403 8.46 -2.11 3.56
N TRP A 404 7.31 -2.41 2.95
CA TRP A 404 6.66 -3.73 2.95
C TRP A 404 7.40 -4.87 2.19
N ARG A 405 8.43 -4.54 1.40
CA ARG A 405 9.32 -5.51 0.73
C ARG A 405 10.76 -5.43 1.28
N ASP A 406 10.97 -4.57 2.26
CA ASP A 406 12.29 -4.22 2.75
C ASP A 406 12.44 -4.55 4.23
N ASN A 407 13.37 -5.46 4.53
CA ASN A 407 13.46 -5.97 5.89
C ASN A 407 14.10 -4.93 6.81
N SER A 408 13.58 -4.85 8.04
CA SER A 408 13.97 -3.88 9.08
C SER A 408 15.45 -3.85 9.54
N ASP A 409 16.38 -4.60 8.93
CA ASP A 409 17.82 -4.65 9.27
C ASP A 409 18.73 -4.07 8.18
N ASP A 410 18.16 -3.57 7.07
CA ASP A 410 18.93 -3.16 5.89
C ASP A 410 19.67 -1.83 6.08
N SER A 411 19.06 -0.86 6.78
CA SER A 411 19.65 0.47 6.99
C SER A 411 21.01 0.40 7.67
N CYS A 412 21.25 -0.66 8.45
CA CYS A 412 22.52 -0.93 9.12
C CYS A 412 23.45 -1.84 8.32
N ASP A 413 22.96 -2.62 7.35
CA ASP A 413 23.78 -3.54 6.53
C ASP A 413 24.28 -2.83 5.26
N SER A 414 25.59 -2.58 5.20
CA SER A 414 26.22 -1.85 4.09
C SER A 414 26.26 -2.60 2.76
N SER A 415 25.96 -3.90 2.78
CA SER A 415 25.94 -4.75 1.59
C SER A 415 24.62 -4.68 0.82
N ILE A 416 23.57 -4.18 1.47
CA ILE A 416 22.23 -4.05 0.90
C ILE A 416 21.72 -2.60 0.90
N SER A 417 21.99 -1.78 1.91
CA SER A 417 21.61 -0.37 1.89
C SER A 417 22.54 0.51 1.06
N ASN A 418 22.05 1.68 0.64
CA ASN A 418 22.86 2.76 0.05
C ASN A 418 23.51 3.69 1.09
N ASN A 419 23.44 3.33 2.37
CA ASN A 419 24.04 4.10 3.45
C ASN A 419 25.57 4.00 3.40
N THR A 420 26.24 5.03 3.95
CA THR A 420 27.71 5.06 3.97
C THR A 420 28.20 4.10 5.05
N ASP A 421 29.25 3.35 4.73
CA ASP A 421 30.01 2.47 5.62
C ASP A 421 31.47 2.90 5.41
N THR A 422 31.96 3.70 6.34
CA THR A 422 33.23 4.42 6.21
C THR A 422 34.44 3.49 6.33
N ASP A 423 34.40 2.52 7.23
CA ASP A 423 35.50 1.58 7.48
C ASP A 423 35.37 0.24 6.74
N GLY A 424 34.21 -0.07 6.19
CA GLY A 424 33.93 -1.24 5.38
C GLY A 424 33.74 -2.52 6.20
N ASP A 425 33.28 -2.40 7.43
CA ASP A 425 33.12 -3.52 8.36
C ASP A 425 31.80 -4.31 8.16
N GLY A 426 30.86 -3.73 7.41
CA GLY A 426 29.54 -4.30 7.12
C GLY A 426 28.39 -3.60 7.82
N VAL A 427 28.68 -2.70 8.77
CA VAL A 427 27.73 -1.85 9.48
C VAL A 427 27.85 -0.43 8.94
N THR A 428 26.73 0.20 8.61
CA THR A 428 26.75 1.57 8.07
C THR A 428 26.91 2.59 9.19
N ASP A 429 27.51 3.76 8.90
CA ASP A 429 27.76 4.90 9.81
C ASP A 429 26.53 5.37 10.61
N ILE A 430 25.30 5.06 10.16
CA ILE A 430 24.07 5.44 10.88
C ILE A 430 23.76 4.51 12.08
N CYS A 431 24.28 3.28 12.05
CA CYS A 431 24.09 2.25 13.06
C CYS A 431 25.39 1.84 13.75
N ASP A 432 26.52 2.14 13.12
CA ASP A 432 27.84 2.02 13.69
C ASP A 432 27.99 2.98 14.87
N LEU A 433 28.79 2.58 15.87
CA LEU A 433 29.12 3.38 17.04
C LEU A 433 30.58 3.86 17.02
N ASP A 434 31.36 3.42 16.03
CA ASP A 434 32.79 3.64 15.84
C ASP A 434 33.13 3.64 14.32
N ASP A 435 32.73 4.70 13.60
CA ASP A 435 32.68 4.74 12.12
C ASP A 435 34.04 4.56 11.39
N ASP A 436 35.16 4.63 12.10
CA ASP A 436 36.50 4.34 11.57
C ASP A 436 37.20 3.14 12.22
N ASN A 437 36.52 2.49 13.18
CA ASN A 437 36.95 1.30 13.89
C ASN A 437 38.32 1.41 14.59
N ASP A 438 38.73 2.63 14.98
CA ASP A 438 39.98 2.90 15.68
C ASP A 438 39.92 2.51 17.19
N GLY A 439 38.74 2.14 17.69
CA GLY A 439 38.54 1.74 19.07
C GLY A 439 38.27 2.88 20.05
N ILE A 440 37.94 4.07 19.54
CA ILE A 440 37.28 5.15 20.26
C ILE A 440 35.77 5.00 19.94
N LEU A 441 34.93 6.01 20.02
CA LEU A 441 33.49 5.87 19.72
C LEU A 441 33.10 7.26 19.25
N ASP A 442 32.22 7.39 18.25
CA ASP A 442 31.88 8.71 17.71
C ASP A 442 31.32 9.64 18.79
N THR A 443 30.68 9.08 19.83
CA THR A 443 30.18 9.86 20.97
C THR A 443 31.28 10.48 21.84
N GLU A 444 32.48 9.94 21.81
CA GLU A 444 33.70 10.41 22.50
C GLU A 444 34.51 11.38 21.64
N GLU A 445 34.44 11.26 20.30
CA GLU A 445 35.17 12.11 19.32
C GLU A 445 34.34 13.27 18.78
N CYS A 446 33.02 13.11 18.73
CA CYS A 446 32.04 14.14 18.43
C CYS A 446 31.16 14.52 19.65
N PRO A 447 31.73 14.93 20.80
CA PRO A 447 30.92 15.27 21.97
C PRO A 447 30.28 16.65 21.81
N SER A 448 29.09 16.76 21.21
CA SER A 448 28.33 18.01 21.30
C SER A 448 26.80 17.87 21.43
N LEU A 449 26.36 17.75 22.69
CA LEU A 449 25.02 18.17 23.13
C LEU A 449 25.12 19.27 24.19
N ASN A 450 25.65 20.42 23.80
CA ASN A 450 25.23 21.69 24.42
C ASN A 450 24.40 22.45 23.40
N VAL A 451 23.11 22.09 23.30
CA VAL A 451 22.13 22.97 22.67
C VAL A 451 22.12 24.27 23.48
N VAL A 452 22.90 25.26 23.07
CA VAL A 452 22.70 26.61 23.53
C VAL A 452 21.44 27.09 22.82
N SER A 453 20.27 26.94 23.46
CA SER A 453 19.09 27.68 23.03
C SER A 453 19.36 29.16 23.32
N VAL A 454 19.93 29.88 22.36
CA VAL A 454 20.30 31.29 22.55
C VAL A 454 19.08 32.21 22.41
N ALA A 455 17.96 31.72 21.86
CA ALA A 455 16.72 32.49 21.69
C ALA A 455 15.62 32.07 22.70
N VAL A 456 14.84 33.06 23.13
CA VAL A 456 13.66 32.88 23.98
C VAL A 456 12.44 32.58 23.10
N ASP A 457 11.43 31.87 23.66
CA ASP A 457 10.16 31.42 23.06
C ASP A 457 9.87 31.92 21.63
N GLY A 458 10.53 31.29 20.65
CA GLY A 458 10.42 31.65 19.24
C GLY A 458 9.18 31.09 18.54
N ASN A 459 8.44 30.20 19.22
CA ASN A 459 7.12 29.71 18.76
C ASN A 459 5.99 30.71 19.05
N PHE A 460 6.27 31.79 19.80
CA PHE A 460 5.31 32.84 20.13
C PHE A 460 4.00 32.39 20.83
N GLU A 461 3.82 31.14 21.19
CA GLU A 461 2.57 30.60 21.75
C GLU A 461 2.24 31.11 23.14
N SER A 462 3.26 31.56 23.87
CA SER A 462 3.05 32.17 25.19
C SER A 462 2.56 33.62 25.12
N ILE A 463 2.51 34.25 23.94
CA ILE A 463 2.13 35.66 23.80
C ILE A 463 0.61 35.82 23.64
N THR A 464 0.06 36.90 24.19
CA THR A 464 -1.34 37.24 23.96
C THR A 464 -1.50 37.82 22.56
N ALA A 465 -2.26 37.15 21.69
CA ALA A 465 -2.57 37.66 20.36
C ALA A 465 -3.38 38.96 20.42
N SER A 466 -2.92 39.97 19.68
CA SER A 466 -3.63 41.22 19.48
C SER A 466 -4.36 41.18 18.15
N THR A 467 -5.66 41.48 18.16
CA THR A 467 -6.38 41.56 16.89
C THR A 467 -6.23 42.93 16.21
N ASP A 468 -5.79 44.01 16.87
CA ASP A 468 -5.79 45.38 16.30
C ASP A 468 -4.45 45.82 15.66
N GLU A 469 -4.51 46.37 14.43
CA GLU A 469 -3.39 46.97 13.63
C GLU A 469 -2.63 48.14 14.31
N TYR A 470 -3.06 48.60 15.49
CA TYR A 470 -2.56 49.83 16.10
C TYR A 470 -2.12 49.70 17.56
N ASN A 471 -1.85 48.47 18.07
CA ASN A 471 -0.97 48.14 19.21
C ASN A 471 -1.49 46.91 20.01
N SER A 472 -0.67 45.85 20.14
CA SER A 472 -0.02 45.48 21.43
C SER A 472 1.09 44.43 21.26
N ASN A 473 2.33 44.93 21.17
CA ASN A 473 3.64 44.33 21.41
C ASN A 473 3.79 42.78 21.41
N VAL A 474 4.71 42.24 20.59
CA VAL A 474 5.39 40.95 20.85
C VAL A 474 6.22 41.14 22.12
N GLY A 475 5.58 40.93 23.28
CA GLY A 475 6.16 41.05 24.61
C GLY A 475 6.76 39.75 25.13
N ALA A 476 7.28 38.90 24.25
CA ALA A 476 8.02 37.71 24.63
C ALA A 476 9.31 38.12 25.38
N ALA A 477 9.66 37.39 26.44
CA ALA A 477 10.90 37.66 27.16
C ALA A 477 12.08 37.58 26.17
N GLY A 478 13.05 38.50 26.21
CA GLY A 478 14.24 38.45 25.34
C GLY A 478 14.09 38.94 23.90
N TRP A 479 12.87 39.19 23.40
CA TRP A 479 12.67 39.87 22.11
C TRP A 479 12.30 41.35 22.32
N GLY A 480 13.04 42.22 21.63
CA GLY A 480 12.72 43.64 21.47
C GLY A 480 12.09 43.91 20.11
N GLN A 481 11.48 45.09 19.95
CA GLN A 481 10.81 45.48 18.71
C GLN A 481 11.21 46.86 18.21
N LEU A 482 11.16 47.05 16.89
CA LEU A 482 11.22 48.36 16.25
C LEU A 482 9.93 48.58 15.45
N GLN A 483 9.31 49.75 15.65
CA GLN A 483 8.06 50.17 15.00
C GLN A 483 6.83 49.26 15.23
N SER A 484 6.84 48.45 16.29
CA SER A 484 5.70 47.65 16.80
C SER A 484 5.26 46.50 15.89
N ALA A 485 6.09 45.45 15.75
CA ALA A 485 5.62 44.18 15.20
C ALA A 485 4.43 43.63 16.01
N ASP A 486 3.49 42.97 15.35
CA ASP A 486 2.24 42.53 15.95
C ASP A 486 2.28 41.02 16.29
N SER A 487 1.50 40.60 17.30
CA SER A 487 1.21 39.20 17.55
C SER A 487 -0.16 38.85 16.96
N TRP A 488 -0.23 37.85 16.09
CA TRP A 488 -1.49 37.40 15.48
C TRP A 488 -1.80 35.96 15.88
N ALA A 489 -3.10 35.66 15.99
CA ALA A 489 -3.61 34.31 16.17
C ALA A 489 -4.23 33.80 14.86
N ALA A 490 -3.67 32.73 14.33
CA ALA A 490 -4.21 31.88 13.28
C ALA A 490 -5.11 30.77 13.87
N PRO A 491 -5.99 30.17 13.05
CA PRO A 491 -6.25 30.52 11.65
C PRO A 491 -7.03 31.84 11.58
N ILE A 492 -6.64 32.72 10.65
CA ILE A 492 -7.32 34.01 10.44
C ILE A 492 -8.50 33.79 9.49
N PRO A 493 -9.77 33.97 9.91
CA PRO A 493 -10.93 33.72 9.06
C PRO A 493 -10.97 34.64 7.84
N ILE A 494 -11.41 34.12 6.69
CA ILE A 494 -11.66 34.92 5.49
C ILE A 494 -12.90 35.80 5.70
N GLY A 495 -12.78 37.13 5.54
CA GLY A 495 -13.89 38.08 5.65
C GLY A 495 -14.02 38.76 7.03
N GLY A 496 -12.94 38.85 7.79
CA GLY A 496 -12.88 39.62 9.04
C GLY A 496 -12.97 41.14 8.83
N ILE A 497 -12.97 41.90 9.93
CA ILE A 497 -13.03 43.38 9.92
C ILE A 497 -11.80 44.04 9.23
N ARG A 498 -10.73 43.28 8.99
CA ARG A 498 -9.44 43.75 8.48
C ARG A 498 -9.04 42.95 7.25
N THR A 499 -9.00 43.59 6.09
CA THR A 499 -8.70 42.99 4.78
C THR A 499 -7.21 42.64 4.60
N VAL A 500 -6.48 42.37 5.68
CA VAL A 500 -5.02 42.19 5.70
C VAL A 500 -4.74 40.89 6.45
N CYS A 501 -4.03 39.95 5.82
CA CYS A 501 -3.74 38.62 6.38
C CYS A 501 -4.93 37.64 6.48
N ASP A 502 -6.07 37.97 5.86
CA ASP A 502 -7.25 37.09 5.79
C ASP A 502 -6.89 35.72 5.18
N GLY A 503 -7.27 34.65 5.87
CA GLY A 503 -7.04 33.28 5.43
C GLY A 503 -5.67 32.70 5.78
N THR A 504 -4.83 33.40 6.57
CA THR A 504 -3.56 32.83 7.04
C THR A 504 -3.83 31.59 7.91
N PRO A 505 -3.30 30.40 7.56
CA PRO A 505 -3.48 29.16 8.35
C PRO A 505 -2.63 29.16 9.62
N GLU A 506 -2.88 28.20 10.51
CA GLU A 506 -2.02 27.95 11.68
C GLU A 506 -0.57 27.70 11.26
N SER A 507 0.38 28.20 12.05
CA SER A 507 1.81 27.95 11.84
C SER A 507 2.15 26.51 12.26
N PRO A 508 3.19 25.88 11.67
CA PRO A 508 3.65 24.55 12.09
C PRO A 508 3.95 24.42 13.59
N THR A 509 4.29 25.53 14.26
CA THR A 509 4.59 25.55 15.71
C THR A 509 3.42 25.98 16.59
N GLY A 510 2.28 26.34 16.00
CA GLY A 510 1.04 26.65 16.70
C GLY A 510 0.26 27.85 16.15
N GLY A 511 -0.74 28.28 16.91
CA GLY A 511 -1.71 29.27 16.47
C GLY A 511 -1.23 30.72 16.56
N ASN A 512 -0.17 31.06 17.28
CA ASN A 512 0.27 32.46 17.46
C ASN A 512 1.59 32.73 16.75
N PHE A 513 1.70 33.87 16.07
CA PHE A 513 2.92 34.22 15.34
C PHE A 513 3.18 35.73 15.31
N ALA A 514 4.39 36.13 14.92
CA ALA A 514 4.76 37.53 14.79
C ALA A 514 4.46 38.05 13.37
N GLY A 515 3.54 39.00 13.27
CA GLY A 515 3.22 39.74 12.05
C GLY A 515 4.06 41.00 11.92
N MET A 516 4.65 41.22 10.73
CA MET A 516 5.46 42.40 10.44
C MET A 516 5.10 43.01 9.09
N ARG A 517 4.91 44.32 9.09
CA ARG A 517 4.78 45.13 7.89
C ARG A 517 6.13 45.70 7.45
N ASP A 518 6.38 45.68 6.16
CA ASP A 518 7.44 46.47 5.56
C ASP A 518 7.19 48.01 5.71
N GLY A 519 8.14 48.82 5.26
CA GLY A 519 8.33 50.16 5.80
C GLY A 519 7.73 51.35 5.07
N PHE A 520 7.39 52.39 5.86
CA PHE A 520 7.05 53.73 5.39
C PHE A 520 7.94 54.79 6.07
N GLY A 521 8.95 55.26 5.34
CA GLY A 521 9.74 56.45 5.67
C GLY A 521 11.03 56.20 6.47
N VAL A 522 12.07 56.96 6.13
CA VAL A 522 13.44 56.80 6.65
C VAL A 522 13.53 57.21 8.13
N ILE A 523 13.81 56.26 9.02
CA ILE A 523 14.18 56.53 10.43
C ILE A 523 15.70 56.35 10.57
N PRO A 524 16.40 57.12 11.42
CA PRO A 524 17.88 57.11 11.49
C PRO A 524 18.56 55.74 11.72
N ASN A 525 17.84 54.70 12.16
CA ASN A 525 18.36 53.34 12.41
C ASN A 525 17.56 52.23 11.68
N ASN A 526 16.63 52.59 10.79
CA ASN A 526 15.85 51.69 9.93
C ASN A 526 15.59 52.41 8.59
N PRO A 527 16.51 52.30 7.62
CA PRO A 527 16.44 53.08 6.38
C PRO A 527 15.22 52.72 5.52
N ASP A 528 14.66 51.51 5.70
CA ASP A 528 13.50 51.02 4.97
C ASP A 528 12.16 51.38 5.68
N GLY A 529 12.19 51.64 7.00
CA GLY A 529 11.06 52.23 7.75
C GLY A 529 9.96 51.26 8.23
N GLY A 530 10.23 49.94 8.26
CA GLY A 530 9.30 48.85 8.58
C GLY A 530 9.36 48.28 9.99
N GLU A 531 8.45 47.38 10.31
CA GLU A 531 8.40 46.65 11.58
C GLU A 531 9.54 45.61 11.65
N ALA A 532 10.07 45.37 12.86
CA ALA A 532 11.13 44.40 13.08
C ALA A 532 11.10 43.85 14.51
N ILE A 533 11.60 42.63 14.67
CA ILE A 533 11.97 42.04 15.97
C ILE A 533 13.49 41.96 16.08
N TYR A 534 14.02 42.07 17.29
CA TYR A 534 15.45 41.90 17.55
C TYR A 534 15.69 41.23 18.89
N THR A 535 16.83 40.55 19.01
CA THR A 535 17.28 39.95 20.26
C THR A 535 18.80 40.06 20.39
N THR A 536 19.33 39.75 21.57
CA THR A 536 20.78 39.66 21.81
C THR A 536 21.12 38.20 22.05
N LEU A 537 22.00 37.66 21.21
CA LEU A 537 22.53 36.32 21.33
C LEU A 537 23.80 36.37 22.19
N THR A 538 23.92 35.49 23.20
CA THR A 538 25.05 35.45 24.13
C THR A 538 25.56 34.03 24.32
N GLY A 539 26.86 33.88 24.57
CA GLY A 539 27.47 32.56 24.83
C GLY A 539 27.76 31.79 23.55
N LEU A 540 27.91 32.49 22.44
CA LEU A 540 28.28 31.89 21.15
C LEU A 540 29.78 31.58 21.13
N ASP A 541 30.15 30.47 20.51
CA ASP A 541 31.54 30.20 20.13
C ASP A 541 31.84 30.83 18.76
N THR A 542 32.90 31.62 18.68
CA THR A 542 33.33 32.27 17.44
C THR A 542 33.98 31.32 16.43
N ALA A 543 34.29 30.09 16.85
CA ALA A 543 34.77 29.03 15.96
C ALA A 543 33.62 28.24 15.30
N GLN A 544 32.42 28.26 15.91
CA GLN A 544 31.29 27.44 15.46
C GLN A 544 30.31 28.22 14.58
N SER A 545 29.64 27.48 13.69
CA SER A 545 28.52 28.02 12.92
C SER A 545 27.20 27.76 13.64
N TYR A 546 26.21 28.60 13.39
CA TYR A 546 24.88 28.50 13.98
C TYR A 546 23.82 28.64 12.89
N ASN A 547 22.76 27.85 12.97
CA ASN A 547 21.59 27.96 12.11
C ASN A 547 20.50 28.77 12.80
N ILE A 548 19.99 29.78 12.11
CA ILE A 548 18.78 30.53 12.48
C ILE A 548 17.64 29.89 11.70
N ASN A 549 16.79 29.12 12.38
CA ASN A 549 15.65 28.46 11.77
C ASN A 549 14.36 29.22 12.11
N PHE A 550 13.44 29.33 11.16
CA PHE A 550 12.10 29.90 11.39
C PHE A 550 11.14 29.52 10.27
N SER A 551 9.84 29.52 10.58
CA SER A 551 8.76 29.47 9.58
C SER A 551 8.39 30.88 9.15
N GLN A 552 8.11 31.09 7.87
CA GLN A 552 7.69 32.37 7.29
C GLN A 552 6.44 32.21 6.41
N VAL A 553 5.61 33.23 6.36
CA VAL A 553 4.43 33.28 5.47
C VAL A 553 4.26 34.68 4.88
N PHE A 554 3.87 34.75 3.60
CA PHE A 554 3.41 36.00 3.01
C PHE A 554 1.94 36.19 3.36
N ALA A 555 1.66 36.94 4.42
CA ALA A 555 0.34 37.05 4.99
C ALA A 555 -0.58 37.97 4.15
N GLY A 556 -0.05 39.04 3.55
CA GLY A 556 -0.83 39.84 2.58
C GLY A 556 -0.17 41.15 2.14
N SER A 557 -0.89 41.92 1.34
CA SER A 557 -0.46 43.25 0.88
C SER A 557 -1.59 44.28 0.98
N THR A 558 -1.26 45.58 1.19
CA THR A 558 -2.26 46.66 1.15
C THR A 558 -1.81 47.88 0.38
N GLY A 559 -2.82 48.55 -0.21
CA GLY A 559 -2.68 49.89 -0.75
C GLY A 559 -2.98 50.94 0.26
N SER A 560 -2.38 52.11 0.05
CA SER A 560 -2.57 53.27 0.88
C SER A 560 -4.04 53.75 0.83
N GLY A 561 -4.90 53.14 1.64
CA GLY A 561 -6.26 53.56 1.98
C GLY A 561 -7.40 53.08 1.06
N ALA A 562 -8.32 52.30 1.64
CA ALA A 562 -9.63 51.83 1.15
C ALA A 562 -9.66 50.45 0.44
N PRO A 563 -10.80 49.71 0.52
CA PRO A 563 -10.85 48.27 0.29
C PRO A 563 -11.03 47.96 -1.20
N ASP A 564 -9.93 47.68 -1.89
CA ASP A 564 -9.91 46.88 -3.12
C ASP A 564 -8.45 46.48 -3.42
N PRO A 565 -8.23 45.36 -4.13
CA PRO A 565 -6.95 44.65 -4.19
C PRO A 565 -5.92 45.49 -4.94
N ILE A 566 -4.71 45.64 -4.39
CA ILE A 566 -3.65 46.17 -5.24
C ILE A 566 -3.12 45.08 -6.17
N VAL A 567 -3.11 45.45 -7.45
CA VAL A 567 -2.31 44.87 -8.53
C VAL A 567 -0.90 45.46 -8.44
N GLY A 568 0.08 44.69 -7.94
CA GLY A 568 1.47 45.16 -7.96
C GLY A 568 2.49 44.27 -7.28
N VAL A 569 2.22 43.85 -6.04
CA VAL A 569 3.17 43.04 -5.27
C VAL A 569 2.80 41.57 -5.28
N THR A 570 3.74 40.76 -5.75
CA THR A 570 3.63 39.31 -5.74
C THR A 570 4.69 38.64 -4.88
N GLN A 571 5.61 39.37 -4.24
CA GLN A 571 6.79 38.79 -3.61
C GLN A 571 7.17 39.46 -2.28
N GLY A 572 7.66 38.68 -1.32
CA GLY A 572 8.19 39.16 -0.04
C GLY A 572 9.17 38.17 0.58
N ARG A 573 10.09 38.67 1.41
CA ARG A 573 11.06 37.87 2.16
C ARG A 573 11.50 38.62 3.42
N PHE A 574 12.06 37.91 4.38
CA PHE A 574 12.73 38.51 5.52
C PHE A 574 14.19 38.83 5.22
N LYS A 575 14.66 39.91 5.82
CA LYS A 575 16.06 40.29 5.94
C LYS A 575 16.49 40.02 7.38
N VAL A 576 17.54 39.22 7.54
CA VAL A 576 18.15 38.89 8.83
C VAL A 576 19.48 39.61 8.94
N GLU A 577 19.65 40.40 10.00
CA GLU A 577 20.79 41.27 10.21
C GLU A 577 21.46 40.89 11.53
N ILE A 578 22.78 40.65 11.50
CA ILE A 578 23.59 40.29 12.67
C ILE A 578 24.69 41.32 12.83
N GLY A 579 24.96 41.75 14.06
CA GLY A 579 26.08 42.68 14.29
C GLY A 579 26.66 42.66 15.70
N SER A 580 27.89 43.16 15.78
CA SER A 580 28.63 43.33 17.02
C SER A 580 27.96 44.35 17.95
N VAL A 581 28.04 44.12 19.27
CA VAL A 581 27.47 45.03 20.27
C VAL A 581 28.33 46.30 20.43
N GLY A 582 27.79 47.47 20.06
CA GLY A 582 28.45 48.78 20.21
C GLY A 582 27.48 49.90 20.60
N THR A 583 27.55 50.36 21.85
CA THR A 583 26.81 51.51 22.45
C THR A 583 25.44 51.84 21.83
N GLY A 584 24.46 50.95 22.00
CA GLY A 584 23.05 51.14 21.66
C GLY A 584 22.56 50.13 20.61
N ASP A 585 21.76 49.15 21.06
CA ASP A 585 21.38 47.90 20.37
C ASP A 585 20.52 48.02 19.10
N THR A 586 20.92 48.85 18.12
CA THR A 586 20.36 48.88 16.75
C THR A 586 21.40 49.37 15.72
N GLY A 587 22.63 48.88 15.80
CA GLY A 587 23.77 49.34 15.00
C GLY A 587 23.70 48.97 13.50
N THR A 588 24.77 49.27 12.76
CA THR A 588 24.98 48.72 11.41
C THR A 588 25.27 47.23 11.53
N ALA A 589 24.61 46.40 10.71
CA ALA A 589 24.85 44.97 10.67
C ALA A 589 26.27 44.68 10.15
N ASP A 590 26.94 43.71 10.76
CA ASP A 590 28.18 43.14 10.24
C ASP A 590 27.84 42.22 9.07
N ASP A 591 26.82 41.37 9.27
CA ASP A 591 26.33 40.40 8.29
C ASP A 591 24.84 40.61 7.98
N ILE A 592 24.49 40.40 6.71
CA ILE A 592 23.14 40.57 6.20
C ILE A 592 22.78 39.36 5.36
N PHE A 593 21.74 38.65 5.79
CA PHE A 593 21.16 37.51 5.12
C PHE A 593 19.72 37.82 4.71
N PHE A 594 19.20 37.00 3.81
CA PHE A 594 17.83 37.13 3.36
C PHE A 594 17.20 35.73 3.21
N SER A 595 16.00 35.55 3.75
CA SER A 595 15.23 34.28 3.62
C SER A 595 14.74 34.05 2.19
N ASP A 596 14.25 32.88 1.83
CA ASP A 596 13.71 32.64 0.49
C ASP A 596 12.54 33.56 0.16
N LEU A 597 12.39 33.78 -1.15
CA LEU A 597 11.37 34.67 -1.69
C LEU A 597 10.01 33.97 -1.70
N MET A 598 9.09 34.44 -0.87
CA MET A 598 7.70 33.99 -0.87
C MET A 598 6.90 34.69 -1.95
N THR A 599 5.97 33.97 -2.58
CA THR A 599 5.06 34.52 -3.59
C THR A 599 3.65 34.63 -3.03
N TRP A 600 2.99 35.78 -3.22
CA TRP A 600 1.61 35.97 -2.79
C TRP A 600 0.62 35.20 -3.67
N GLN A 601 -0.20 34.34 -3.05
CA GLN A 601 -1.16 33.46 -3.73
C GLN A 601 -2.64 33.86 -3.55
N GLY A 602 -2.89 34.99 -2.88
CA GLY A 602 -4.23 35.47 -2.55
C GLY A 602 -4.69 35.09 -1.14
N PHE A 603 -5.76 35.75 -0.68
CA PHE A 603 -6.34 35.47 0.63
C PHE A 603 -6.93 34.06 0.68
N GLY A 604 -6.63 33.32 1.75
CA GLY A 604 -7.05 31.92 1.92
C GLY A 604 -6.12 30.88 1.32
N ASN A 605 -5.08 31.31 0.58
CA ASN A 605 -4.13 30.43 -0.08
C ASN A 605 -2.69 30.64 0.44
N GLN A 606 -2.54 31.19 1.64
CA GLN A 606 -1.22 31.41 2.23
C GLN A 606 -0.62 30.08 2.69
N THR A 607 0.68 29.89 2.42
CA THR A 607 1.44 28.72 2.86
C THR A 607 2.63 29.15 3.71
N TRP A 608 2.86 28.44 4.81
CA TRP A 608 4.08 28.59 5.60
C TRP A 608 5.23 27.87 4.90
N GLY A 609 6.40 28.51 4.86
CA GLY A 609 7.64 27.91 4.40
C GLY A 609 8.70 27.98 5.50
N ASN A 610 9.50 26.92 5.64
CA ASN A 610 10.60 26.90 6.61
C ASN A 610 11.85 27.53 6.02
N GLN A 611 12.68 28.10 6.89
CA GLN A 611 13.92 28.78 6.56
C GLN A 611 15.01 28.35 7.52
N SER A 612 16.21 28.17 6.99
CA SER A 612 17.43 28.00 7.75
C SER A 612 18.50 28.92 7.19
N ILE A 613 19.09 29.75 8.06
CA ILE A 613 20.14 30.69 7.69
C ILE A 613 21.34 30.44 8.59
N GLN A 614 22.43 29.98 8.00
CA GLN A 614 23.68 29.75 8.71
C GLN A 614 24.47 31.05 8.88
N PHE A 615 25.07 31.25 10.06
CA PHE A 615 26.04 32.31 10.31
C PHE A 615 27.14 31.85 11.26
N THR A 616 28.33 32.44 11.12
CA THR A 616 29.44 32.30 12.08
C THR A 616 29.55 33.60 12.87
N PRO A 617 29.48 33.59 14.22
CA PRO A 617 29.41 34.80 15.01
C PRO A 617 30.75 35.51 15.07
N SER A 618 30.75 36.82 14.82
CA SER A 618 31.96 37.66 14.93
C SER A 618 32.43 37.90 16.37
N ALA A 619 31.60 37.57 17.37
CA ALA A 619 31.89 37.67 18.79
C ALA A 619 30.99 36.74 19.60
N SER A 620 31.39 36.42 20.84
CA SER A 620 30.58 35.60 21.76
C SER A 620 29.24 36.22 22.20
N THR A 621 29.01 37.48 21.82
CA THR A 621 27.74 38.19 21.97
C THR A 621 27.49 39.04 20.73
N VAL A 622 26.36 38.83 20.07
CA VAL A 622 25.90 39.59 18.90
C VAL A 622 24.44 40.01 19.06
N TRP A 623 23.99 41.04 18.36
CA TRP A 623 22.55 41.30 18.21
C TRP A 623 22.06 40.70 16.89
N MET A 624 20.82 40.22 16.89
CA MET A 624 20.12 39.74 15.70
C MET A 624 18.84 40.55 15.50
N ARG A 625 18.56 40.95 14.26
CA ARG A 625 17.32 41.64 13.87
C ARG A 625 16.71 40.97 12.63
N ILE A 626 15.42 40.70 12.69
CA ILE A 626 14.64 40.12 11.59
C ILE A 626 13.55 41.12 11.20
N ARG A 627 13.43 41.40 9.90
CA ARG A 627 12.45 42.36 9.37
C ARG A 627 12.07 42.07 7.92
N PRO A 628 10.87 42.45 7.45
CA PRO A 628 10.53 42.37 6.03
C PRO A 628 11.49 43.19 5.16
N GLN A 629 11.88 42.62 4.02
CA GLN A 629 12.56 43.33 2.95
C GLN A 629 11.52 43.97 2.03
N SER A 630 11.58 45.30 1.89
CA SER A 630 10.67 46.03 1.00
C SER A 630 11.03 45.79 -0.47
N PHE A 631 10.04 45.39 -1.27
CA PHE A 631 10.18 45.18 -2.73
C PHE A 631 9.50 46.26 -3.55
N SER A 632 8.62 47.04 -2.92
CA SER A 632 7.73 47.94 -3.62
C SER A 632 7.39 49.17 -2.76
N PRO A 633 6.74 50.19 -3.32
CA PRO A 633 6.16 51.28 -2.53
C PRO A 633 4.83 50.91 -1.84
N GLU A 634 4.31 49.70 -2.08
CA GLU A 634 3.13 49.14 -1.44
C GLU A 634 3.52 48.46 -0.13
N LYS A 635 2.54 48.15 0.72
CA LYS A 635 2.81 47.57 2.04
C LYS A 635 2.72 46.05 1.97
N GLU A 636 3.80 45.38 2.31
CA GLU A 636 3.89 43.92 2.46
C GLU A 636 3.76 43.52 3.94
N TYR A 637 2.96 42.49 4.22
CA TYR A 637 2.78 41.91 5.55
C TYR A 637 3.26 40.46 5.54
N LEU A 638 4.26 40.17 6.36
CA LEU A 638 4.85 38.85 6.50
C LEU A 638 4.62 38.33 7.93
N GLY A 639 4.38 37.04 8.07
CA GLY A 639 4.37 36.34 9.34
C GLY A 639 5.66 35.56 9.54
N ILE A 640 6.15 35.49 10.77
CA ILE A 640 7.27 34.64 11.19
C ILE A 640 6.90 33.89 12.48
N ASP A 641 7.34 32.66 12.58
CA ASP A 641 7.16 31.82 13.75
C ASP A 641 8.31 30.79 13.90
N GLY A 642 8.34 30.05 15.00
CA GLY A 642 9.29 28.96 15.24
C GLY A 642 10.76 29.39 15.26
N VAL A 643 11.08 30.63 15.66
CA VAL A 643 12.44 31.16 15.57
C VAL A 643 13.38 30.46 16.56
N THR A 644 14.32 29.68 16.05
CA THR A 644 15.35 29.01 16.85
C THR A 644 16.74 29.39 16.34
N VAL A 645 17.71 29.38 17.26
CA VAL A 645 19.13 29.47 16.92
C VAL A 645 19.79 28.25 17.51
N THR A 646 20.26 27.36 16.65
CA THR A 646 20.91 26.10 17.02
C THR A 646 22.36 26.14 16.58
N GLU A 647 23.25 25.61 17.41
CA GLU A 647 24.62 25.35 16.97
C GLU A 647 24.58 24.35 15.82
N VAL A 648 25.39 24.60 14.80
CA VAL A 648 25.67 23.59 13.78
C VAL A 648 26.63 22.63 14.46
N VAL A 649 26.17 21.41 14.72
CA VAL A 649 27.04 20.33 15.15
C VAL A 649 28.00 20.07 14.00
N ILE A 650 29.21 20.55 14.16
CA ILE A 650 30.36 20.08 13.42
C ILE A 650 31.10 19.22 14.43
N CYS A 651 31.15 17.92 14.17
CA CYS A 651 32.11 17.05 14.82
C CYS A 651 33.49 17.68 14.67
N ARG A 652 34.32 17.49 15.70
CA ARG A 652 35.63 18.12 15.74
C ARG A 652 36.47 17.57 14.57
N ASP A 653 37.30 18.43 14.00
CA ASP A 653 38.29 18.12 12.97
C ASP A 653 39.57 18.79 13.49
N THR A 654 40.43 17.97 14.11
CA THR A 654 41.51 18.42 14.99
C THR A 654 42.70 18.95 14.20
N ASP A 655 42.98 18.38 13.02
CA ASP A 655 44.07 18.80 12.15
C ASP A 655 43.64 19.77 11.01
N LEU A 656 42.32 19.94 10.80
CA LEU A 656 41.67 20.78 9.79
C LEU A 656 41.91 20.32 8.34
N ASP A 657 42.06 19.01 8.12
CA ASP A 657 42.21 18.44 6.78
C ASP A 657 40.89 18.22 6.04
N GLY A 658 39.78 18.27 6.76
CA GLY A 658 38.42 18.13 6.26
C GLY A 658 37.77 16.78 6.54
N THR A 659 38.49 15.86 7.19
CA THR A 659 37.97 14.62 7.79
C THR A 659 37.68 14.88 9.27
N PRO A 660 36.44 14.70 9.75
CA PRO A 660 36.14 14.79 11.17
C PRO A 660 36.86 13.70 11.98
N ASP A 661 37.17 13.98 13.24
CA ASP A 661 37.91 13.09 14.16
C ASP A 661 37.30 11.67 14.21
N TYR A 662 35.96 11.55 14.30
CA TYR A 662 35.26 10.24 14.32
C TYR A 662 35.31 9.44 13.00
N LEU A 663 35.97 9.96 11.97
CA LEU A 663 36.17 9.31 10.67
C LEU A 663 37.66 9.29 10.29
N ASP A 664 38.55 9.66 11.21
CA ASP A 664 39.97 9.89 10.97
C ASP A 664 40.85 9.11 11.94
N LEU A 665 41.46 8.03 11.43
CA LEU A 665 42.38 7.17 12.17
C LEU A 665 43.59 7.89 12.83
N ASP A 666 43.92 9.12 12.42
CA ASP A 666 44.99 9.98 12.98
C ASP A 666 44.50 11.44 13.06
N SER A 667 43.54 11.71 13.94
CA SER A 667 42.82 12.98 14.13
C SER A 667 43.72 14.23 14.24
N ASP A 668 44.95 14.11 14.76
CA ASP A 668 45.90 15.23 14.85
C ASP A 668 47.05 15.18 13.83
N ASN A 669 47.07 14.14 12.99
CA ASN A 669 47.97 13.88 11.87
C ASN A 669 49.44 14.00 12.26
N ASP A 670 49.76 13.55 13.47
CA ASP A 670 51.11 13.57 14.03
C ASP A 670 51.91 12.29 13.74
N GLY A 671 51.22 11.28 13.17
CA GLY A 671 51.77 9.99 12.78
C GLY A 671 51.64 8.92 13.85
N CYS A 672 50.88 9.17 14.92
CA CYS A 672 50.42 8.16 15.86
C CYS A 672 48.91 7.96 15.69
N PHE A 673 48.47 6.77 15.32
CA PHE A 673 47.04 6.49 15.18
C PHE A 673 46.30 6.56 16.51
N ASP A 674 45.07 7.03 16.46
CA ASP A 674 44.19 7.29 17.60
C ASP A 674 43.92 6.00 18.42
N VAL A 675 43.81 4.84 17.75
CA VAL A 675 43.84 3.50 18.39
C VAL A 675 44.99 3.30 19.37
N VAL A 676 46.19 3.81 19.07
CA VAL A 676 47.37 3.66 19.95
C VAL A 676 47.32 4.68 21.07
N GLU A 677 46.84 5.89 20.78
CA GLU A 677 46.71 6.99 21.71
C GLU A 677 45.65 6.72 22.79
N SER A 678 44.55 6.04 22.42
CA SER A 678 43.50 5.53 23.31
C SER A 678 43.93 4.34 24.17
N GLY A 679 45.08 3.74 23.83
CA GLY A 679 45.66 2.58 24.52
C GLY A 679 45.19 1.24 23.96
N GLY A 680 44.57 1.23 22.78
CA GLY A 680 44.31 0.07 21.95
C GLY A 680 45.60 -0.63 21.48
N ILE A 681 45.42 -1.83 20.93
CA ILE A 681 46.49 -2.59 20.28
C ILE A 681 46.24 -2.53 18.78
N ASP A 682 47.23 -2.02 18.04
CA ASP A 682 47.31 -2.05 16.58
C ASP A 682 48.66 -2.68 16.20
N ALA A 683 48.69 -3.99 15.98
CA ALA A 683 49.92 -4.74 15.77
C ALA A 683 50.41 -4.76 14.32
N ASP A 684 49.53 -4.55 13.35
CA ASP A 684 49.86 -4.45 11.93
C ASP A 684 49.93 -3.01 11.38
N ASN A 685 49.63 -2.03 12.24
CA ASN A 685 49.87 -0.61 12.07
C ASN A 685 49.03 -0.03 10.93
N ASP A 686 47.75 -0.37 10.89
CA ASP A 686 46.78 0.14 9.92
C ASP A 686 45.82 1.20 10.47
N GLY A 687 45.87 1.48 11.78
CA GLY A 687 45.05 2.49 12.45
C GLY A 687 43.77 1.94 13.05
N ILE A 688 43.43 0.69 12.79
CA ILE A 688 42.21 0.04 13.28
C ILE A 688 42.54 -0.77 14.55
N LEU A 689 41.57 -0.91 15.46
CA LEU A 689 41.74 -1.75 16.64
C LEU A 689 41.87 -3.23 16.27
N ASP A 690 42.94 -3.91 16.74
CA ASP A 690 43.12 -5.35 16.51
C ASP A 690 41.99 -6.17 17.17
N GLY A 691 41.23 -6.91 16.37
CA GLY A 691 40.16 -7.81 16.84
C GLY A 691 40.01 -9.11 16.05
N THR A 692 38.85 -9.75 16.19
CA THR A 692 38.52 -10.98 15.44
C THR A 692 37.42 -10.82 14.41
N ASP A 693 36.53 -9.85 14.61
CA ASP A 693 35.33 -9.56 13.82
C ASP A 693 34.73 -8.24 14.33
N PHE A 694 33.61 -7.80 13.77
CA PHE A 694 32.82 -6.67 14.26
C PHE A 694 31.48 -7.16 14.84
N ASP A 695 30.89 -6.41 15.78
CA ASP A 695 29.55 -6.74 16.31
C ASP A 695 28.44 -6.01 15.55
N THR A 696 27.19 -6.20 15.95
CA THR A 696 26.03 -5.60 15.28
C THR A 696 25.94 -4.07 15.43
N PHE A 697 26.89 -3.46 16.13
CA PHE A 697 27.00 -2.02 16.32
C PHE A 697 28.35 -1.50 15.79
N GLY A 698 28.95 -2.21 14.83
CA GLY A 698 30.21 -1.88 14.17
C GLY A 698 31.48 -1.99 15.02
N GLN A 699 31.35 -2.19 16.34
CA GLN A 699 32.53 -2.26 17.21
C GLN A 699 33.39 -3.52 16.98
N VAL A 700 34.70 -3.33 16.98
CA VAL A 700 35.69 -4.42 16.99
C VAL A 700 35.50 -5.39 18.17
N THR A 701 35.26 -6.66 17.84
CA THR A 701 35.11 -7.76 18.82
C THR A 701 36.44 -8.39 19.22
N ASP A 702 36.52 -8.84 20.48
CA ASP A 702 37.72 -9.41 21.12
C ASP A 702 38.96 -8.46 21.10
N GLY A 703 38.73 -7.17 20.82
CA GLY A 703 39.72 -6.11 20.89
C GLY A 703 40.30 -5.91 22.28
N THR A 704 41.56 -5.47 22.36
CA THR A 704 42.23 -5.19 23.64
C THR A 704 42.66 -3.74 23.69
N GLY A 705 42.11 -2.98 24.64
CA GLY A 705 42.57 -1.62 24.96
C GLY A 705 41.65 -0.51 24.47
N GLY A 706 40.83 -0.72 23.43
CA GLY A 706 39.80 0.22 22.97
C GLY A 706 38.51 0.24 23.81
N TYR A 707 37.58 1.11 23.44
CA TYR A 707 36.24 1.34 24.02
C TYR A 707 36.23 1.52 25.54
N ASN A 708 37.31 2.10 26.08
CA ASN A 708 37.56 2.12 27.53
C ASN A 708 37.04 3.39 28.22
N GLY A 709 36.48 4.35 27.46
CA GLY A 709 35.90 5.59 27.95
C GLY A 709 36.89 6.52 28.63
N ALA A 710 38.12 6.59 28.09
CA ALA A 710 39.07 7.61 28.47
C ALA A 710 38.58 8.99 27.97
N ASN A 711 39.17 10.09 28.44
CA ASN A 711 38.45 11.35 28.68
C ASN A 711 38.13 12.23 27.44
N GLY A 712 37.97 11.65 26.24
CA GLY A 712 37.74 12.38 24.97
C GLY A 712 38.93 13.25 24.57
N THR A 713 40.14 12.86 25.01
CA THR A 713 41.42 13.56 24.74
C THR A 713 42.46 12.62 24.15
N GLU A 714 42.04 11.43 23.75
CA GLU A 714 42.85 10.33 23.25
C GLU A 714 43.09 10.40 21.74
N ILE A 715 42.72 11.51 21.11
CA ILE A 715 42.89 11.83 19.68
C ILE A 715 43.94 12.94 19.43
N VAL A 716 44.79 13.20 20.44
CA VAL A 716 45.83 14.24 20.38
C VAL A 716 47.03 13.81 21.22
N SER A 717 48.20 13.70 20.59
CA SER A 717 49.44 13.38 21.31
C SER A 717 50.00 14.58 22.08
N ASP A 718 50.21 14.41 23.38
CA ASP A 718 50.75 15.48 24.24
C ASP A 718 52.27 15.68 23.99
N VAL A 719 52.63 16.73 23.24
CA VAL A 719 54.03 17.01 22.86
C VAL A 719 54.96 17.12 24.09
N ILE A 720 55.88 16.17 24.24
CA ILE A 720 56.91 16.18 25.29
C ILE A 720 57.91 17.32 25.06
N ASN A 721 57.65 18.47 25.67
CA ASN A 721 58.46 19.69 25.54
C ASN A 721 59.85 19.65 26.24
N THR A 722 60.19 18.57 26.97
CA THR A 722 61.50 18.48 27.65
C THR A 722 62.10 17.07 27.69
N ILE A 723 62.97 16.79 26.72
CA ILE A 723 63.81 15.59 26.69
C ILE A 723 65.05 15.82 27.57
N THR A 724 65.16 15.17 28.73
CA THR A 724 66.34 15.27 29.64
C THR A 724 67.37 14.15 29.49
N ILE A 725 67.11 13.19 28.62
CA ILE A 725 68.01 12.09 28.25
C ILE A 725 67.79 11.79 26.77
N THR A 726 68.86 11.55 26.02
CA THR A 726 68.78 11.23 24.59
C THR A 726 67.92 9.97 24.40
N PRO A 727 66.72 10.05 23.77
CA PRO A 727 65.93 8.87 23.48
C PRO A 727 66.67 8.04 22.44
N ASN A 728 66.51 6.73 22.52
CA ASN A 728 66.76 5.89 21.35
C ASN A 728 65.82 6.37 20.24
N LEU A 729 66.24 6.39 18.97
CA LEU A 729 65.32 6.70 17.87
C LEU A 729 64.27 5.58 17.79
N ALA A 730 63.13 5.82 18.43
CA ALA A 730 61.84 5.21 18.17
C ALA A 730 60.83 6.33 18.45
N GLU A 731 59.88 6.55 17.54
CA GLU A 731 58.64 7.27 17.86
C GLU A 731 58.03 6.56 19.07
N VAL A 732 57.66 7.34 20.08
CA VAL A 732 57.01 6.84 21.30
C VAL A 732 55.71 7.60 21.38
N CYS A 733 54.63 6.96 20.94
CA CYS A 733 53.28 7.39 21.24
C CYS A 733 53.06 7.41 22.75
N SER A 734 52.28 8.36 23.23
CA SER A 734 51.94 8.51 24.64
C SER A 734 51.09 7.30 25.10
N GLY A 735 51.71 6.34 25.79
CA GLY A 735 51.01 5.14 26.29
C GLY A 735 51.96 4.04 26.77
N GLU A 736 53.17 3.99 26.22
CA GLU A 736 54.25 3.20 26.80
C GLU A 736 54.91 3.96 27.96
N ASP A 737 54.69 3.47 29.18
CA ASP A 737 55.30 3.88 30.46
C ASP A 737 56.76 4.37 30.28
N ILE A 738 56.99 5.70 30.30
CA ILE A 738 58.33 6.33 30.22
C ILE A 738 59.09 6.24 31.54
#